data_AF-A0A316X1V0-F1
#
_entry.id   AF-A0A316X1V0-F1
#
_cell.length_a   1.000
_cell.length_b   1.000
_cell.length_c   1.000
_cell.angle_alpha   90.00
_cell.angle_beta   90.00
_cell.angle_gamma   90.00
#
_symmetry.space_group_name_H-M   'P 1'
#
loop_
_entity.id
_entity.type
_entity.pdbx_description
1 polymer ?
#
loop_
_entity_poly.entity_id
_entity_poly.type
_entity_poly.pdbx_seq_one_letter_code
_entity_poly.pdbx_strand_id
1 'polypeptide(L)'
;MVKKLFLTVLFLMMAGASLSAQDCGMVKVGTWSGYTISDKQAFRSQLNNTANYGQNGTYNKVKGFTFTDITSTLSTLSVAQLVAQYDIINTGYSNMSTADAQKIKQYVDAGGVALIFLDAGNKVGSNLHQAFGGTGTVGDDAVSPSYATSTTNAINNGLWGDARNISLKGYATSGLVNITQLPAGAIQLANNGTKARVWITGTNERAIFSWDEGIFDPLDGSTTVSGTDINTSQEKFIHNLMVYALDKLKARTYTPTPTASAGGSTAICTGNSVALTSSSATGNQWYKDGTIISGATGQTYSANTVGTYTVVVTSNGCPSSPSSGIVVTVNPVPAVPTVNTTAASCSAEGTATISNYNSAYTYTFSPAGPTVGAGGVISGMTAGTNYTVTAESSTCTSAASTSFSIAAMLPTPATPMVNIIGGVATVSNYNSAYTYTFSPSGPNVGAGGVISGMTAGTSYTLTAQSGTCISAASSPFMMNMATCIPDVFLTQDANTSLYVVNTSTNPFTYTPKGAPAGFGYNATAYNPKDGFLYAIKNDPTVANILLRIDPATGTVTELGNVAGLTNSRYLSGEIDDNGNYYVLPTPNSTYNTRLHKINIATLTATFVNLNRIINTFDFAYNINDGLLYGVHTLDISQPKSGLLYSLNPLTGVVNFIGVVPYNEGNNIFGAMYGAAGEIYGAKNVGGLYKFNTITGEKTLISSSPFSNVENDGAHCITSAFNFPVDLYTTKTDGKIKYIPGTSNVYTVVVGNNGPFGVQGTIVTDAVPSGIPAANMSYTAGVLGGGTTTVSGTNTGAINDIVNLPVGGTVTYTVTVNIPPYYTGDLINKVSIAPPAGTVETNMGNNTAIDTDTTDVCLKPGDFSVAGTPTKFGITVQQKQSNWPENIPNGFIALESKTKGFVITRVQNQNAITDPKEGMLIYDIDAACVKLYNGTVWHCIQRSCNN
;
A
#
# COMPACT_ATOMS: atom_id res chain seq x y z
N MET A 1 -96.12 -6.85 1.95
CA MET A 1 -95.44 -8.01 2.60
C MET A 1 -95.09 -9.14 1.63
N VAL A 2 -95.92 -9.46 0.62
CA VAL A 2 -95.62 -10.54 -0.36
C VAL A 2 -94.48 -10.21 -1.35
N LYS A 3 -94.27 -8.93 -1.71
CA LYS A 3 -93.09 -8.50 -2.51
C LYS A 3 -91.76 -8.55 -1.75
N LYS A 4 -91.77 -8.43 -0.42
CA LYS A 4 -90.56 -8.58 0.42
C LYS A 4 -90.20 -10.06 0.59
N LEU A 5 -91.19 -10.96 0.64
CA LEU A 5 -90.94 -12.40 0.71
C LEU A 5 -90.42 -12.97 -0.63
N PHE A 6 -90.89 -12.46 -1.78
CA PHE A 6 -90.36 -12.87 -3.09
C PHE A 6 -88.93 -12.38 -3.35
N LEU A 7 -88.57 -11.18 -2.87
CA LEU A 7 -87.22 -10.68 -2.99
C LEU A 7 -86.25 -11.39 -2.04
N THR A 8 -86.71 -11.83 -0.86
CA THR A 8 -85.90 -12.61 0.10
C THR A 8 -85.77 -14.09 -0.31
N VAL A 9 -86.77 -14.68 -0.98
CA VAL A 9 -86.68 -16.07 -1.49
C VAL A 9 -85.89 -16.15 -2.80
N LEU A 10 -85.92 -15.12 -3.66
CA LEU A 10 -85.02 -15.04 -4.82
C LEU A 10 -83.54 -14.85 -4.39
N PHE A 11 -83.31 -14.15 -3.26
CA PHE A 11 -81.97 -14.04 -2.65
C PHE A 11 -81.51 -15.34 -1.99
N LEU A 12 -82.42 -16.18 -1.47
CA LEU A 12 -82.08 -17.48 -0.87
C LEU A 12 -81.99 -18.65 -1.88
N MET A 13 -82.63 -18.57 -3.05
CA MET A 13 -82.54 -19.62 -4.09
C MET A 13 -81.44 -19.41 -5.13
N MET A 14 -80.92 -18.18 -5.26
CA MET A 14 -79.65 -17.93 -5.96
C MET A 14 -78.42 -18.06 -5.05
N ALA A 15 -78.62 -18.39 -3.77
CA ALA A 15 -77.57 -18.85 -2.85
C ALA A 15 -77.19 -20.33 -3.12
N GLY A 16 -77.24 -20.77 -4.37
CA GLY A 16 -76.58 -21.98 -4.85
C GLY A 16 -75.09 -21.72 -4.85
N ALA A 17 -74.47 -21.90 -3.68
CA ALA A 17 -73.07 -21.63 -3.37
C ALA A 17 -72.59 -20.31 -4.00
N SER A 18 -72.74 -19.19 -3.28
CA SER A 18 -71.78 -18.10 -3.46
C SER A 18 -70.40 -18.75 -3.30
N LEU A 19 -69.73 -19.03 -4.43
CA LEU A 19 -68.39 -19.58 -4.43
C LEU A 19 -67.60 -18.68 -3.49
N SER A 20 -67.12 -19.26 -2.40
CA SER A 20 -66.20 -18.52 -1.56
C SER A 20 -65.06 -18.08 -2.48
N ALA A 21 -64.47 -16.90 -2.27
CA ALA A 21 -63.30 -16.48 -3.04
C ALA A 21 -62.17 -17.54 -3.00
N GLN A 22 -62.24 -18.45 -2.03
CA GLN A 22 -61.36 -19.60 -1.83
C GLN A 22 -61.55 -20.71 -2.90
N ASP A 23 -62.74 -20.89 -3.46
CA ASP A 23 -63.07 -21.96 -4.42
C ASP A 23 -62.76 -21.61 -5.89
N CYS A 24 -62.48 -20.34 -6.23
CA CYS A 24 -62.09 -19.96 -7.60
C CYS A 24 -60.67 -20.55 -7.89
N GLY A 25 -60.59 -21.58 -8.74
CA GLY A 25 -59.35 -22.10 -9.36
C GLY A 25 -58.87 -23.51 -9.00
N MET A 26 -59.47 -24.28 -8.08
CA MET A 26 -59.10 -25.69 -7.81
C MET A 26 -59.84 -26.67 -8.72
N VAL A 27 -59.16 -27.68 -9.27
CA VAL A 27 -59.76 -28.73 -10.12
C VAL A 27 -60.20 -29.91 -9.27
N LYS A 28 -61.48 -30.27 -9.35
CA LYS A 28 -62.10 -31.35 -8.56
C LYS A 28 -62.18 -32.64 -9.38
N VAL A 29 -61.42 -33.66 -8.98
CA VAL A 29 -61.33 -34.96 -9.66
C VAL A 29 -62.05 -36.04 -8.85
N GLY A 30 -63.08 -36.66 -9.44
CA GLY A 30 -63.71 -37.87 -8.89
C GLY A 30 -63.00 -39.14 -9.36
N THR A 31 -62.57 -40.01 -8.47
CA THR A 31 -61.88 -41.27 -8.80
C THR A 31 -62.76 -42.48 -8.54
N TRP A 32 -62.67 -43.51 -9.39
CA TRP A 32 -63.55 -44.68 -9.33
C TRP A 32 -62.76 -46.00 -9.43
N SER A 33 -62.97 -46.89 -8.46
CA SER A 33 -62.45 -48.27 -8.36
C SER A 33 -60.93 -48.46 -8.15
N GLY A 34 -60.20 -47.43 -7.72
CA GLY A 34 -58.76 -47.54 -7.41
C GLY A 34 -57.88 -47.80 -8.63
N TYR A 35 -56.55 -47.72 -8.47
CA TYR A 35 -55.57 -47.72 -9.58
C TYR A 35 -55.78 -46.56 -10.57
N THR A 36 -56.32 -45.45 -10.08
CA THR A 36 -56.51 -44.19 -10.81
C THR A 36 -55.27 -43.31 -10.72
N ILE A 37 -55.25 -42.16 -11.39
CA ILE A 37 -54.13 -41.19 -11.30
C ILE A 37 -53.86 -40.72 -9.88
N SER A 38 -54.84 -40.78 -8.97
CA SER A 38 -54.61 -40.43 -7.56
C SER A 38 -53.79 -41.46 -6.81
N ASP A 39 -53.77 -42.70 -7.30
CA ASP A 39 -53.10 -43.83 -6.66
C ASP A 39 -51.65 -43.99 -7.17
N LYS A 40 -51.32 -43.32 -8.28
CA LYS A 40 -49.98 -43.31 -8.88
C LYS A 40 -49.12 -42.25 -8.20
N GLN A 41 -48.30 -42.68 -7.25
CA GLN A 41 -47.64 -41.78 -6.29
C GLN A 41 -46.74 -40.75 -6.98
N ALA A 42 -45.96 -41.15 -7.99
CA ALA A 42 -45.10 -40.23 -8.73
C ALA A 42 -45.92 -39.19 -9.49
N PHE A 43 -46.88 -39.63 -10.31
CA PHE A 43 -47.71 -38.73 -11.10
C PHE A 43 -48.57 -37.80 -10.23
N ARG A 44 -49.14 -38.29 -9.13
CA ARG A 44 -49.87 -37.45 -8.17
C ARG A 44 -48.96 -36.38 -7.53
N SER A 45 -47.71 -36.71 -7.27
CA SER A 45 -46.73 -35.75 -6.74
C SER A 45 -46.43 -34.66 -7.77
N GLN A 46 -46.31 -35.02 -9.06
CA GLN A 46 -46.14 -34.07 -10.16
C GLN A 46 -47.38 -33.17 -10.36
N LEU A 47 -48.60 -33.68 -10.18
CA LEU A 47 -49.84 -32.88 -10.22
C LEU A 47 -49.96 -31.89 -9.07
N ASN A 48 -49.50 -32.27 -7.87
CA ASN A 48 -49.55 -31.41 -6.68
C ASN A 48 -48.34 -30.46 -6.57
N ASN A 49 -47.34 -30.61 -7.44
CA ASN A 49 -46.21 -29.69 -7.49
C ASN A 49 -46.67 -28.35 -8.07
N THR A 50 -46.61 -27.30 -7.24
CA THR A 50 -47.06 -25.95 -7.60
C THR A 50 -46.22 -25.29 -8.69
N ALA A 51 -45.00 -25.78 -8.93
CA ALA A 51 -44.17 -25.37 -10.07
C ALA A 51 -44.69 -25.93 -11.41
N ASN A 52 -45.39 -27.07 -11.37
CA ASN A 52 -46.02 -27.66 -12.55
C ASN A 52 -47.42 -27.10 -12.74
N TYR A 53 -48.24 -27.10 -11.68
CA TYR A 53 -49.64 -26.67 -11.69
C TYR A 53 -49.94 -25.71 -10.53
N GLY A 54 -50.31 -24.47 -10.84
CA GLY A 54 -50.54 -23.43 -9.82
C GLY A 54 -50.42 -22.05 -10.44
N GLN A 55 -50.83 -20.98 -9.73
CA GLN A 55 -50.83 -19.61 -10.28
C GLN A 55 -49.50 -19.18 -10.93
N ASN A 56 -48.38 -19.71 -10.44
CA ASN A 56 -47.03 -19.43 -10.96
C ASN A 56 -46.35 -20.67 -11.54
N GLY A 57 -47.07 -21.78 -11.65
CA GLY A 57 -46.59 -23.00 -12.27
C GLY A 57 -46.57 -22.88 -13.79
N THR A 58 -45.94 -23.83 -14.45
CA THR A 58 -45.87 -23.85 -15.91
C THR A 58 -47.26 -23.94 -16.55
N TYR A 59 -48.19 -24.68 -15.94
CA TYR A 59 -49.61 -24.54 -16.23
C TYR A 59 -50.32 -23.74 -15.13
N ASN A 60 -50.64 -22.49 -15.44
CA ASN A 60 -51.08 -21.49 -14.45
C ASN A 60 -52.57 -21.16 -14.42
N LYS A 61 -53.38 -21.88 -15.18
CA LYS A 61 -54.83 -21.63 -15.23
C LYS A 61 -55.60 -22.23 -14.05
N VAL A 62 -54.94 -23.06 -13.24
CA VAL A 62 -55.51 -23.74 -12.08
C VAL A 62 -54.59 -23.57 -10.87
N LYS A 63 -55.15 -23.68 -9.67
CA LYS A 63 -54.42 -23.62 -8.40
C LYS A 63 -53.88 -24.98 -7.95
N GLY A 64 -54.50 -26.07 -8.40
CA GLY A 64 -54.15 -27.43 -7.99
C GLY A 64 -55.35 -28.37 -8.11
N PHE A 65 -55.20 -29.59 -7.56
CA PHE A 65 -56.18 -30.67 -7.70
C PHE A 65 -56.69 -31.16 -6.35
N THR A 66 -57.96 -31.55 -6.31
CA THR A 66 -58.52 -32.35 -5.20
C THR A 66 -59.07 -33.65 -5.76
N PHE A 67 -58.83 -34.75 -5.04
CA PHE A 67 -59.30 -36.08 -5.43
C PHE A 67 -60.35 -36.57 -4.44
N THR A 68 -61.42 -37.17 -4.95
CA THR A 68 -62.50 -37.74 -4.13
C THR A 68 -62.90 -39.08 -4.70
N ASP A 69 -62.82 -40.15 -3.90
CA ASP A 69 -63.33 -41.47 -4.30
C ASP A 69 -64.86 -41.42 -4.38
N ILE A 70 -65.39 -41.68 -5.57
CA ILE A 70 -66.82 -41.66 -5.87
C ILE A 70 -67.38 -43.07 -6.11
N THR A 71 -66.63 -44.13 -5.81
CA THR A 71 -67.01 -45.52 -6.12
C THR A 71 -68.36 -45.90 -5.52
N SER A 72 -68.64 -45.49 -4.28
CA SER A 72 -69.91 -45.76 -3.59
C SER A 72 -71.05 -44.78 -3.92
N THR A 73 -70.76 -43.66 -4.57
CA THR A 73 -71.73 -42.56 -4.80
C THR A 73 -72.06 -42.34 -6.27
N LEU A 74 -71.24 -42.82 -7.22
CA LEU A 74 -71.45 -42.62 -8.65
C LEU A 74 -72.83 -43.12 -9.10
N SER A 75 -73.27 -44.26 -8.59
CA SER A 75 -74.56 -44.86 -8.96
C SER A 75 -75.76 -44.01 -8.50
N THR A 76 -75.63 -43.26 -7.40
CA THR A 76 -76.72 -42.48 -6.79
C THR A 76 -76.76 -41.01 -7.22
N LEU A 77 -75.62 -40.43 -7.63
CA LEU A 77 -75.57 -39.04 -8.11
C LEU A 77 -76.15 -38.88 -9.52
N SER A 78 -76.87 -37.77 -9.73
CA SER A 78 -77.33 -37.36 -11.06
C SER A 78 -76.21 -36.68 -11.87
N VAL A 79 -76.34 -36.65 -13.19
CA VAL A 79 -75.35 -36.03 -14.10
C VAL A 79 -75.12 -34.55 -13.78
N ALA A 80 -76.18 -33.78 -13.51
CA ALA A 80 -76.06 -32.35 -13.18
C ALA A 80 -75.30 -32.13 -11.86
N GLN A 81 -75.53 -33.00 -10.87
CA GLN A 81 -74.79 -32.96 -9.61
C GLN A 81 -73.31 -33.32 -9.83
N LEU A 82 -73.03 -34.32 -10.68
CA LEU A 82 -71.66 -34.68 -11.03
C LEU A 82 -70.93 -33.49 -11.69
N VAL A 83 -71.54 -32.79 -12.65
CA VAL A 83 -70.91 -31.61 -13.30
C VAL A 83 -70.75 -30.42 -12.35
N ALA A 84 -71.68 -30.23 -11.41
CA ALA A 84 -71.56 -29.15 -10.43
C ALA A 84 -70.46 -29.39 -9.38
N GLN A 85 -70.17 -30.66 -9.10
CA GLN A 85 -69.24 -31.07 -8.04
C GLN A 85 -67.85 -31.42 -8.55
N TYR A 86 -67.75 -32.02 -9.74
CA TYR A 86 -66.51 -32.58 -10.27
C TYR A 86 -66.24 -32.09 -11.70
N ASP A 87 -65.00 -31.65 -11.91
CA ASP A 87 -64.49 -31.18 -13.19
C ASP A 87 -64.01 -32.35 -14.07
N ILE A 88 -63.39 -33.36 -13.44
CA ILE A 88 -62.88 -34.57 -14.11
C ILE A 88 -63.36 -35.82 -13.35
N ILE A 89 -63.68 -36.90 -14.08
CA ILE A 89 -63.85 -38.23 -13.52
C ILE A 89 -62.79 -39.19 -14.09
N ASN A 90 -62.04 -39.89 -13.22
CA ASN A 90 -61.06 -40.89 -13.63
C ASN A 90 -61.44 -42.31 -13.15
N THR A 91 -61.51 -43.28 -14.09
CA THR A 91 -61.86 -44.68 -13.81
C THR A 91 -60.62 -45.58 -13.76
N GLY A 92 -60.64 -46.57 -12.87
CA GLY A 92 -59.55 -47.54 -12.70
C GLY A 92 -59.96 -49.01 -12.90
N TYR A 93 -59.37 -49.92 -12.11
CA TYR A 93 -59.16 -51.34 -12.47
C TYR A 93 -60.40 -52.28 -12.43
N SER A 94 -61.59 -51.89 -11.97
CA SER A 94 -62.76 -52.80 -12.01
C SER A 94 -63.67 -52.58 -13.22
N ASN A 95 -64.42 -53.62 -13.59
CA ASN A 95 -65.47 -53.47 -14.59
C ASN A 95 -66.66 -52.67 -14.07
N MET A 96 -66.95 -51.56 -14.74
CA MET A 96 -68.12 -50.74 -14.48
C MET A 96 -69.39 -51.38 -15.07
N SER A 97 -70.53 -51.23 -14.39
CA SER A 97 -71.83 -51.63 -14.92
C SER A 97 -72.16 -50.89 -16.22
N THR A 98 -72.97 -51.48 -17.12
CA THR A 98 -73.36 -50.81 -18.37
C THR A 98 -74.11 -49.49 -18.11
N ALA A 99 -74.90 -49.41 -17.02
CA ALA A 99 -75.64 -48.22 -16.65
C ALA A 99 -74.73 -47.07 -16.19
N ASP A 100 -73.74 -47.36 -15.35
CA ASP A 100 -72.79 -46.34 -14.89
C ASP A 100 -71.85 -45.90 -16.02
N ALA A 101 -71.46 -46.83 -16.92
CA ALA A 101 -70.68 -46.46 -18.11
C ALA A 101 -71.43 -45.46 -19.00
N GLN A 102 -72.74 -45.64 -19.18
CA GLN A 102 -73.58 -44.67 -19.89
C GLN A 102 -73.72 -43.34 -19.14
N LYS A 103 -73.78 -43.35 -17.81
CA LYS A 103 -73.80 -42.13 -17.00
C LYS A 103 -72.52 -41.31 -17.15
N ILE A 104 -71.35 -41.96 -17.22
CA ILE A 104 -70.07 -41.28 -17.51
C ILE A 104 -70.10 -40.62 -18.89
N LYS A 105 -70.66 -41.29 -19.91
CA LYS A 105 -70.85 -40.68 -21.24
C LYS A 105 -71.73 -39.42 -21.18
N GLN A 106 -72.84 -39.46 -20.46
CA GLN A 106 -73.73 -38.31 -20.29
C GLN A 106 -73.07 -37.16 -19.51
N TYR A 107 -72.27 -37.46 -18.50
CA TYR A 107 -71.46 -36.48 -17.79
C TYR A 107 -70.49 -35.75 -18.73
N VAL A 108 -69.82 -36.49 -19.61
CA VAL A 108 -68.95 -35.89 -20.63
C VAL A 108 -69.74 -34.99 -21.59
N ASP A 109 -70.93 -35.41 -22.03
CA ASP A 109 -71.78 -34.62 -22.93
C ASP A 109 -72.26 -33.31 -22.29
N ALA A 110 -72.48 -33.29 -20.97
CA ALA A 110 -72.86 -32.09 -20.22
C ALA A 110 -71.69 -31.10 -20.03
N GLY A 111 -70.45 -31.50 -20.36
CA GLY A 111 -69.26 -30.68 -20.27
C GLY A 111 -68.25 -31.13 -19.22
N GLY A 112 -68.46 -32.27 -18.57
CA GLY A 112 -67.43 -32.93 -17.77
C GLY A 112 -66.31 -33.52 -18.64
N VAL A 113 -65.19 -33.88 -18.02
CA VAL A 113 -64.07 -34.56 -18.71
C VAL A 113 -63.81 -35.91 -18.06
N ALA A 114 -63.55 -36.96 -18.85
CA ALA A 114 -63.33 -38.32 -18.35
C ALA A 114 -61.97 -38.88 -18.77
N LEU A 115 -61.25 -39.46 -17.81
CA LEU A 115 -60.02 -40.22 -18.01
C LEU A 115 -60.31 -41.71 -17.73
N ILE A 116 -60.12 -42.58 -18.72
CA ILE A 116 -60.59 -43.97 -18.66
C ILE A 116 -59.42 -44.92 -18.85
N PHE A 117 -59.16 -45.77 -17.87
CA PHE A 117 -58.13 -46.81 -17.93
C PHE A 117 -58.75 -48.18 -18.22
N LEU A 118 -58.05 -48.96 -19.05
CA LEU A 118 -58.43 -50.30 -19.48
C LEU A 118 -57.44 -51.32 -18.91
N ASP A 119 -57.89 -52.56 -18.74
CA ASP A 119 -57.03 -53.66 -18.29
C ASP A 119 -57.49 -55.00 -18.89
N ALA A 120 -56.53 -55.91 -19.04
CA ALA A 120 -56.66 -57.27 -19.52
C ALA A 120 -57.51 -58.17 -18.59
N GLY A 121 -57.22 -58.13 -17.28
CA GLY A 121 -57.78 -59.04 -16.30
C GLY A 121 -59.27 -58.78 -16.07
N ASN A 122 -60.14 -59.62 -16.64
CA ASN A 122 -61.60 -59.49 -16.68
C ASN A 122 -62.17 -58.54 -17.75
N LYS A 123 -61.41 -58.10 -18.75
CA LYS A 123 -61.90 -57.23 -19.85
C LYS A 123 -62.34 -55.83 -19.39
N VAL A 124 -61.57 -55.24 -18.48
CA VAL A 124 -61.89 -53.98 -17.79
C VAL A 124 -62.06 -52.84 -18.79
N GLY A 125 -63.17 -52.13 -18.65
CA GLY A 125 -63.51 -50.97 -19.48
C GLY A 125 -64.24 -51.31 -20.78
N SER A 126 -64.60 -52.57 -21.02
CA SER A 126 -65.43 -52.96 -22.18
C SER A 126 -66.75 -52.19 -22.26
N ASN A 127 -67.46 -52.03 -21.14
CA ASN A 127 -68.72 -51.29 -21.10
C ASN A 127 -68.53 -49.79 -21.38
N LEU A 128 -67.42 -49.19 -20.92
CA LEU A 128 -67.08 -47.80 -21.23
C LEU A 128 -66.71 -47.65 -22.70
N HIS A 129 -65.87 -48.54 -23.23
CA HIS A 129 -65.51 -48.53 -24.65
C HIS A 129 -66.75 -48.58 -25.55
N GLN A 130 -67.69 -49.49 -25.25
CA GLN A 130 -68.95 -49.61 -25.98
C GLN A 130 -69.89 -48.40 -25.77
N ALA A 131 -69.97 -47.85 -24.56
CA ALA A 131 -70.79 -46.67 -24.28
C ALA A 131 -70.34 -45.43 -25.08
N PHE A 132 -69.05 -45.32 -25.34
CA PHE A 132 -68.47 -44.28 -26.19
C PHE A 132 -68.46 -44.65 -27.69
N GLY A 133 -69.11 -45.74 -28.09
CA GLY A 133 -69.33 -46.12 -29.49
C GLY A 133 -68.30 -47.09 -30.08
N GLY A 134 -67.42 -47.67 -29.25
CA GLY A 134 -66.47 -48.69 -29.68
C GLY A 134 -67.12 -50.07 -29.87
N THR A 135 -66.49 -50.96 -30.61
CA THR A 135 -67.06 -52.28 -30.94
C THR A 135 -66.29 -53.45 -30.33
N GLY A 136 -67.00 -54.44 -29.81
CA GLY A 136 -66.40 -55.61 -29.14
C GLY A 136 -66.03 -55.37 -27.68
N THR A 137 -65.29 -56.31 -27.09
CA THR A 137 -64.82 -56.24 -25.69
C THR A 137 -63.31 -56.05 -25.64
N VAL A 138 -62.83 -55.38 -24.59
CA VAL A 138 -61.39 -55.26 -24.30
C VAL A 138 -60.82 -56.67 -24.13
N GLY A 139 -59.77 -56.97 -24.89
CA GLY A 139 -59.06 -58.25 -24.85
C GLY A 139 -57.86 -58.23 -23.93
N ASP A 140 -57.14 -59.35 -23.90
CA ASP A 140 -55.94 -59.53 -23.10
C ASP A 140 -54.71 -59.52 -24.03
N ASP A 141 -53.79 -58.58 -23.81
CA ASP A 141 -52.63 -58.39 -24.69
C ASP A 141 -51.48 -59.35 -24.41
N ALA A 142 -51.46 -60.04 -23.25
CA ALA A 142 -50.47 -61.02 -22.78
C ALA A 142 -48.96 -60.64 -22.90
N VAL A 143 -48.63 -59.42 -23.30
CA VAL A 143 -47.25 -58.91 -23.44
C VAL A 143 -46.90 -58.05 -22.23
N SER A 144 -45.88 -58.46 -21.48
CA SER A 144 -45.36 -57.71 -20.33
C SER A 144 -43.81 -57.62 -20.37
N PRO A 145 -43.22 -56.42 -20.28
CA PRO A 145 -43.86 -55.11 -20.29
C PRO A 145 -44.47 -54.76 -21.65
N SER A 146 -45.59 -54.04 -21.66
CA SER A 146 -46.26 -53.60 -22.88
C SER A 146 -45.72 -52.25 -23.36
N TYR A 147 -45.65 -52.06 -24.68
CA TYR A 147 -45.11 -50.84 -25.28
C TYR A 147 -46.08 -50.23 -26.27
N ALA A 148 -46.00 -48.91 -26.44
CA ALA A 148 -46.64 -48.15 -27.49
C ALA A 148 -45.72 -47.03 -27.97
N THR A 149 -45.96 -46.53 -29.18
CA THR A 149 -45.33 -45.30 -29.66
C THR A 149 -46.41 -44.25 -29.86
N SER A 150 -46.20 -43.05 -29.34
CA SER A 150 -47.12 -41.93 -29.58
C SER A 150 -47.05 -41.49 -31.04
N THR A 151 -48.21 -41.18 -31.63
CA THR A 151 -48.35 -40.99 -33.08
C THR A 151 -48.73 -39.59 -33.52
N THR A 152 -49.11 -38.65 -32.63
CA THR A 152 -49.81 -37.42 -33.09
C THR A 152 -49.45 -36.11 -32.38
N ASN A 153 -49.83 -35.00 -33.05
CA ASN A 153 -49.76 -33.60 -32.59
C ASN A 153 -50.86 -33.20 -31.59
N ALA A 154 -51.93 -33.98 -31.43
CA ALA A 154 -53.20 -33.46 -30.89
C ALA A 154 -53.12 -32.94 -29.44
N ILE A 155 -52.16 -33.43 -28.67
CA ILE A 155 -51.92 -33.00 -27.29
C ILE A 155 -50.64 -32.17 -27.13
N ASN A 156 -49.93 -31.87 -28.21
CA ASN A 156 -48.67 -31.14 -28.16
C ASN A 156 -48.92 -29.64 -27.92
N ASN A 157 -49.08 -29.27 -26.64
CA ASN A 157 -49.42 -27.92 -26.19
C ASN A 157 -48.18 -27.02 -25.94
N GLY A 158 -46.97 -27.54 -26.15
CA GLY A 158 -45.72 -26.80 -26.03
C GLY A 158 -45.25 -26.49 -24.61
N LEU A 159 -45.97 -26.90 -23.55
CA LEU A 159 -45.60 -26.58 -22.17
C LEU A 159 -44.43 -27.42 -21.69
N TRP A 160 -44.46 -28.73 -21.96
CA TRP A 160 -43.44 -29.68 -21.47
C TRP A 160 -42.57 -30.27 -22.57
N GLY A 161 -42.64 -29.70 -23.77
CA GLY A 161 -41.94 -30.17 -24.96
C GLY A 161 -42.80 -31.08 -25.85
N ASP A 162 -42.17 -31.61 -26.90
CA ASP A 162 -42.84 -32.38 -27.95
C ASP A 162 -43.29 -33.76 -27.43
N ALA A 163 -44.55 -34.12 -27.68
CA ALA A 163 -45.16 -35.37 -27.26
C ALA A 163 -45.18 -36.46 -28.36
N ARG A 164 -44.57 -36.23 -29.53
CA ARG A 164 -44.60 -37.15 -30.68
C ARG A 164 -43.48 -38.18 -30.68
N ASN A 165 -43.75 -39.37 -31.26
CA ASN A 165 -42.80 -40.46 -31.44
C ASN A 165 -42.14 -40.92 -30.12
N ILE A 166 -42.86 -40.77 -29.01
CA ILE A 166 -42.39 -41.13 -27.68
C ILE A 166 -42.69 -42.60 -27.46
N SER A 167 -41.67 -43.36 -27.05
CA SER A 167 -41.86 -44.72 -26.56
C SER A 167 -42.50 -44.67 -25.19
N LEU A 168 -43.70 -45.24 -25.10
CA LEU A 168 -44.49 -45.34 -23.87
C LEU A 168 -44.42 -46.79 -23.40
N LYS A 169 -44.13 -46.97 -22.10
CA LYS A 169 -44.04 -48.26 -21.45
C LYS A 169 -45.18 -48.40 -20.44
N GLY A 170 -46.01 -49.43 -20.63
CA GLY A 170 -46.98 -49.94 -19.66
C GLY A 170 -46.42 -51.14 -18.90
N TYR A 171 -47.18 -51.67 -17.94
CA TYR A 171 -46.71 -52.72 -17.04
C TYR A 171 -47.77 -53.81 -16.83
N ALA A 172 -47.34 -55.07 -16.72
CA ALA A 172 -48.20 -56.26 -16.62
C ALA A 172 -49.11 -56.49 -17.84
N THR A 173 -50.13 -57.35 -17.70
CA THR A 173 -51.10 -57.67 -18.75
C THR A 173 -51.96 -56.45 -19.03
N SER A 174 -51.95 -55.97 -20.27
CA SER A 174 -52.57 -54.72 -20.69
C SER A 174 -53.90 -54.93 -21.42
N GLY A 175 -54.83 -53.98 -21.32
CA GLY A 175 -56.08 -54.00 -22.09
C GLY A 175 -55.81 -53.89 -23.60
N LEU A 176 -56.36 -54.83 -24.37
CA LEU A 176 -56.21 -54.85 -25.83
C LEU A 176 -57.48 -54.35 -26.53
N VAL A 177 -57.31 -53.30 -27.34
CA VAL A 177 -58.32 -52.85 -28.31
C VAL A 177 -57.64 -52.69 -29.67
N ASN A 178 -58.17 -53.32 -30.72
CA ASN A 178 -57.65 -53.11 -32.06
C ASN A 178 -58.08 -51.73 -32.57
N ILE A 179 -57.27 -51.09 -33.40
CA ILE A 179 -57.59 -49.78 -33.99
C ILE A 179 -58.92 -49.81 -34.75
N THR A 180 -59.25 -50.93 -35.40
CA THR A 180 -60.52 -51.14 -36.10
C THR A 180 -61.74 -51.19 -35.19
N GLN A 181 -61.55 -51.35 -33.88
CA GLN A 181 -62.62 -51.41 -32.89
C GLN A 181 -62.92 -50.04 -32.27
N LEU A 182 -62.09 -49.02 -32.52
CA LEU A 182 -62.29 -47.68 -31.97
C LEU A 182 -63.61 -47.04 -32.45
N PRO A 183 -64.23 -46.17 -31.63
CA PRO A 183 -65.38 -45.37 -32.07
C PRO A 183 -65.05 -44.54 -33.31
N ALA A 184 -66.05 -44.31 -34.16
CA ALA A 184 -65.89 -43.43 -35.32
C ALA A 184 -65.46 -42.02 -34.89
N GLY A 185 -64.42 -41.49 -35.54
CA GLY A 185 -63.86 -40.18 -35.21
C GLY A 185 -62.93 -40.16 -33.99
N ALA A 186 -62.62 -41.31 -33.39
CA ALA A 186 -61.63 -41.37 -32.32
C ALA A 186 -60.26 -40.90 -32.82
N ILE A 187 -59.63 -40.02 -32.04
CA ILE A 187 -58.28 -39.51 -32.31
C ILE A 187 -57.30 -40.43 -31.59
N GLN A 188 -56.61 -41.27 -32.36
CA GLN A 188 -55.54 -42.10 -31.82
C GLN A 188 -54.36 -41.23 -31.39
N LEU A 189 -53.81 -41.48 -30.22
CA LEU A 189 -52.64 -40.78 -29.68
C LEU A 189 -51.42 -41.67 -29.58
N ALA A 190 -51.60 -42.98 -29.35
CA ALA A 190 -50.53 -43.97 -29.32
C ALA A 190 -51.05 -45.34 -29.79
N ASN A 191 -50.16 -46.14 -30.37
CA ASN A 191 -50.44 -47.53 -30.78
C ASN A 191 -49.19 -48.42 -30.72
N ASN A 192 -49.43 -49.72 -30.87
CA ASN A 192 -48.41 -50.72 -31.16
C ASN A 192 -48.91 -51.61 -32.30
N GLY A 193 -48.42 -51.37 -33.51
CA GLY A 193 -48.97 -51.99 -34.73
C GLY A 193 -50.45 -51.68 -34.88
N THR A 194 -51.28 -52.72 -34.93
CA THR A 194 -52.74 -52.63 -35.08
C THR A 194 -53.50 -52.42 -33.77
N LYS A 195 -52.81 -52.33 -32.62
CA LYS A 195 -53.41 -52.20 -31.29
C LYS A 195 -53.45 -50.72 -30.86
N ALA A 196 -54.64 -50.20 -30.59
CA ALA A 196 -54.83 -48.86 -30.07
C ALA A 196 -54.45 -48.81 -28.59
N ARG A 197 -53.69 -47.78 -28.21
CA ARG A 197 -53.08 -47.70 -26.88
C ARG A 197 -53.61 -46.51 -26.10
N VAL A 198 -53.55 -45.32 -26.68
CA VAL A 198 -54.20 -44.12 -26.12
C VAL A 198 -55.02 -43.47 -27.21
N TRP A 199 -56.25 -43.03 -26.91
CA TRP A 199 -57.08 -42.29 -27.86
C TRP A 199 -58.06 -41.35 -27.15
N ILE A 200 -58.54 -40.35 -27.90
CA ILE A 200 -59.55 -39.39 -27.45
C ILE A 200 -60.85 -39.62 -28.24
N THR A 201 -61.99 -39.49 -27.57
CA THR A 201 -63.33 -39.57 -28.16
C THR A 201 -64.34 -38.77 -27.32
N GLY A 202 -65.63 -38.91 -27.63
CA GLY A 202 -66.74 -38.26 -26.94
C GLY A 202 -66.99 -36.81 -27.38
N THR A 203 -68.07 -36.22 -26.89
CA THR A 203 -68.50 -34.88 -27.28
C THR A 203 -67.44 -33.84 -26.92
N ASN A 204 -67.05 -33.02 -27.90
CA ASN A 204 -65.96 -32.04 -27.79
C ASN A 204 -64.60 -32.64 -27.37
N GLU A 205 -64.40 -33.94 -27.62
CA GLU A 205 -63.14 -34.67 -27.41
C GLU A 205 -62.73 -34.71 -25.92
N ARG A 206 -63.70 -34.99 -25.04
CA ARG A 206 -63.55 -34.90 -23.59
C ARG A 206 -63.40 -36.25 -22.87
N ALA A 207 -63.35 -37.36 -23.60
CA ALA A 207 -63.10 -38.68 -23.03
C ALA A 207 -61.78 -39.24 -23.55
N ILE A 208 -60.87 -39.55 -22.64
CA ILE A 208 -59.50 -39.99 -22.94
C ILE A 208 -59.33 -41.41 -22.43
N PHE A 209 -58.98 -42.34 -23.31
CA PHE A 209 -58.78 -43.74 -22.98
C PHE A 209 -57.30 -44.09 -22.99
N SER A 210 -56.86 -44.88 -22.00
CA SER A 210 -55.54 -45.51 -21.94
C SER A 210 -55.68 -47.01 -21.77
N TRP A 211 -54.85 -47.78 -22.47
CA TRP A 211 -54.85 -49.23 -22.47
C TRP A 211 -54.47 -49.89 -21.14
N ASP A 212 -53.88 -49.11 -20.24
CA ASP A 212 -53.31 -49.51 -18.96
C ASP A 212 -53.05 -48.24 -18.15
N GLU A 213 -53.25 -48.27 -16.84
CA GLU A 213 -52.87 -47.18 -15.94
C GLU A 213 -51.35 -47.12 -15.67
N GLY A 214 -50.63 -48.22 -15.96
CA GLY A 214 -49.18 -48.34 -15.77
C GLY A 214 -48.36 -47.32 -16.55
N ILE A 215 -48.95 -46.65 -17.54
CA ILE A 215 -48.30 -45.53 -18.26
C ILE A 215 -48.03 -44.32 -17.35
N PHE A 216 -48.76 -44.19 -16.23
CA PHE A 216 -48.61 -43.09 -15.29
C PHE A 216 -47.64 -43.42 -14.14
N ASP A 217 -47.39 -44.70 -13.85
CA ASP A 217 -46.40 -45.19 -12.86
C ASP A 217 -46.35 -46.75 -12.88
N PRO A 218 -45.32 -47.41 -13.45
CA PRO A 218 -45.21 -48.87 -13.43
C PRO A 218 -44.75 -49.36 -12.04
N LEU A 219 -45.59 -50.17 -11.40
CA LEU A 219 -45.47 -50.60 -9.99
C LEU A 219 -44.20 -51.42 -9.62
N ASP A 220 -43.34 -51.79 -10.57
CA ASP A 220 -42.13 -52.61 -10.33
C ASP A 220 -40.83 -51.82 -10.14
N GLY A 221 -40.87 -50.48 -10.18
CA GLY A 221 -39.68 -49.65 -10.02
C GLY A 221 -38.76 -49.62 -11.25
N SER A 222 -39.19 -50.12 -12.41
CA SER A 222 -38.50 -49.89 -13.68
C SER A 222 -38.85 -48.50 -14.25
N THR A 223 -38.34 -47.47 -13.58
CA THR A 223 -38.81 -46.07 -13.64
C THR A 223 -38.71 -45.39 -15.01
N THR A 224 -39.84 -44.87 -15.50
CA THR A 224 -39.87 -43.75 -16.48
C THR A 224 -40.74 -42.57 -16.03
N VAL A 225 -41.61 -42.74 -15.03
CA VAL A 225 -42.31 -41.65 -14.33
C VAL A 225 -41.86 -41.69 -12.88
N SER A 226 -41.24 -40.62 -12.38
CA SER A 226 -40.72 -40.57 -11.00
C SER A 226 -40.53 -39.14 -10.49
N GLY A 227 -40.43 -38.99 -9.17
CA GLY A 227 -40.18 -37.69 -8.54
C GLY A 227 -41.33 -36.69 -8.71
N THR A 228 -40.99 -35.39 -8.65
CA THR A 228 -41.95 -34.27 -8.70
C THR A 228 -41.84 -33.42 -9.96
N ASP A 229 -40.78 -33.63 -10.75
CA ASP A 229 -40.50 -32.86 -11.96
C ASP A 229 -41.01 -33.60 -13.19
N ILE A 230 -41.31 -32.86 -14.25
CA ILE A 230 -41.77 -33.41 -15.54
C ILE A 230 -40.59 -33.34 -16.50
N ASN A 231 -39.78 -34.39 -16.58
CA ASN A 231 -38.51 -34.36 -17.26
C ASN A 231 -38.29 -35.52 -18.25
N THR A 232 -38.90 -36.69 -18.03
CA THR A 232 -38.79 -37.80 -18.97
C THR A 232 -39.74 -37.62 -20.15
N SER A 233 -39.46 -38.32 -21.25
CA SER A 233 -40.33 -38.24 -22.43
C SER A 233 -41.74 -38.79 -22.14
N GLN A 234 -41.84 -39.84 -21.32
CA GLN A 234 -43.14 -40.38 -20.92
C GLN A 234 -43.92 -39.41 -20.03
N GLU A 235 -43.26 -38.76 -19.06
CA GLU A 235 -43.87 -37.72 -18.21
C GLU A 235 -44.41 -36.55 -19.03
N LYS A 236 -43.63 -36.06 -19.99
CA LYS A 236 -44.04 -34.98 -20.88
C LYS A 236 -45.28 -35.35 -21.68
N PHE A 237 -45.35 -36.58 -22.19
CA PHE A 237 -46.53 -37.06 -22.91
C PHE A 237 -47.79 -37.05 -22.01
N ILE A 238 -47.73 -37.66 -20.82
CA ILE A 238 -48.89 -37.77 -19.93
C ILE A 238 -49.32 -36.42 -19.33
N HIS A 239 -48.38 -35.50 -19.07
CA HIS A 239 -48.70 -34.15 -18.61
C HIS A 239 -49.27 -33.27 -19.71
N ASN A 240 -48.81 -33.44 -20.96
CA ASN A 240 -49.42 -32.77 -22.09
C ASN A 240 -50.86 -33.26 -22.33
N LEU A 241 -51.11 -34.56 -22.13
CA LEU A 241 -52.45 -35.14 -22.15
C LEU A 241 -53.34 -34.57 -21.02
N MET A 242 -52.78 -34.38 -19.82
CA MET A 242 -53.52 -33.81 -18.69
C MET A 242 -53.88 -32.33 -18.93
N VAL A 243 -52.96 -31.53 -19.46
CA VAL A 243 -53.25 -30.14 -19.83
C VAL A 243 -54.32 -30.06 -20.91
N TYR A 244 -54.28 -30.96 -21.90
CA TYR A 244 -55.34 -31.04 -22.90
C TYR A 244 -56.71 -31.27 -22.23
N ALA A 245 -56.80 -32.17 -21.25
CA ALA A 245 -58.02 -32.42 -20.49
C ALA A 245 -58.49 -31.17 -19.72
N LEU A 246 -57.57 -30.44 -19.08
CA LEU A 246 -57.87 -29.23 -18.30
C LEU A 246 -58.38 -28.07 -19.15
N ASP A 247 -57.79 -27.85 -20.32
CA ASP A 247 -58.19 -26.77 -21.22
C ASP A 247 -59.60 -26.99 -21.80
N LYS A 248 -60.16 -28.20 -21.67
CA LYS A 248 -61.56 -28.46 -22.02
C LYS A 248 -62.53 -28.05 -20.91
N LEU A 249 -62.14 -27.85 -19.65
CA LEU A 249 -63.09 -27.54 -18.56
C LEU A 249 -63.90 -26.24 -18.79
N LYS A 250 -65.16 -26.19 -18.32
CA LYS A 250 -66.02 -24.99 -18.43
C LYS A 250 -65.73 -24.00 -17.27
N ALA A 251 -65.18 -22.83 -17.61
CA ALA A 251 -65.02 -21.57 -16.85
C ALA A 251 -65.27 -21.58 -15.32
N ARG A 252 -64.23 -21.94 -14.56
CA ARG A 252 -63.97 -21.48 -13.17
C ARG A 252 -62.53 -20.97 -13.05
N THR A 253 -62.13 -20.13 -14.00
CA THR A 253 -60.77 -19.57 -14.08
C THR A 253 -60.66 -18.27 -13.29
N TYR A 254 -59.52 -18.09 -12.64
CA TYR A 254 -59.13 -16.93 -11.84
C TYR A 254 -59.22 -15.60 -12.63
N THR A 255 -59.83 -14.54 -12.06
CA THR A 255 -59.85 -13.18 -12.66
C THR A 255 -58.51 -12.49 -12.40
N PRO A 256 -57.76 -12.07 -13.44
CA PRO A 256 -56.48 -11.38 -13.26
C PRO A 256 -56.63 -10.06 -12.49
N THR A 257 -55.65 -9.73 -11.65
CA THR A 257 -55.55 -8.42 -10.99
C THR A 257 -55.39 -7.31 -12.03
N PRO A 258 -56.23 -6.26 -12.04
CA PRO A 258 -56.07 -5.14 -12.95
C PRO A 258 -54.83 -4.31 -12.59
N THR A 259 -54.23 -3.66 -13.58
CA THR A 259 -53.30 -2.56 -13.35
C THR A 259 -54.03 -1.22 -13.41
N ALA A 260 -53.56 -0.27 -12.60
CA ALA A 260 -53.93 1.14 -12.66
C ALA A 260 -52.69 1.96 -13.07
N SER A 261 -52.88 2.98 -13.90
CA SER A 261 -51.82 3.92 -14.30
C SER A 261 -52.26 5.37 -14.14
N ALA A 262 -51.29 6.28 -13.97
CA ALA A 262 -51.53 7.72 -13.96
C ALA A 262 -51.17 8.32 -15.33
N GLY A 263 -52.00 9.23 -15.84
CA GLY A 263 -51.79 9.94 -17.11
C GLY A 263 -50.80 11.10 -17.03
N GLY A 264 -50.18 11.33 -15.87
CA GLY A 264 -49.21 12.40 -15.62
C GLY A 264 -48.59 12.24 -14.23
N SER A 265 -47.87 13.27 -13.77
CA SER A 265 -47.28 13.27 -12.41
C SER A 265 -48.36 13.08 -11.35
N THR A 266 -48.12 12.16 -10.41
CA THR A 266 -49.00 11.93 -9.26
C THR A 266 -48.66 12.81 -8.07
N ALA A 267 -47.53 13.52 -8.12
CA ALA A 267 -47.22 14.63 -7.25
C ALA A 267 -47.68 15.91 -7.98
N ILE A 268 -48.74 16.54 -7.48
CA ILE A 268 -49.42 17.66 -8.11
C ILE A 268 -49.43 18.88 -7.20
N CYS A 269 -49.50 20.08 -7.77
CA CYS A 269 -49.62 21.31 -6.97
C CYS A 269 -51.03 21.50 -6.42
N THR A 270 -51.15 22.15 -5.27
CA THR A 270 -52.44 22.61 -4.74
C THR A 270 -53.23 23.36 -5.82
N GLY A 271 -54.42 22.86 -6.15
CA GLY A 271 -55.28 23.40 -7.22
C GLY A 271 -55.29 22.58 -8.52
N ASN A 272 -54.36 21.64 -8.71
CA ASN A 272 -54.26 20.78 -9.90
C ASN A 272 -54.89 19.39 -9.66
N SER A 273 -54.93 18.53 -10.70
CA SER A 273 -55.43 17.15 -10.64
C SER A 273 -54.66 16.23 -11.60
N VAL A 274 -54.68 14.91 -11.35
CA VAL A 274 -54.10 13.88 -12.22
C VAL A 274 -55.15 12.82 -12.58
N ALA A 275 -55.24 12.43 -13.85
CA ALA A 275 -56.13 11.36 -14.30
C ALA A 275 -55.51 9.99 -14.05
N LEU A 276 -56.25 9.09 -13.40
CA LEU A 276 -55.91 7.68 -13.17
C LEU A 276 -56.73 6.81 -14.12
N THR A 277 -56.17 5.72 -14.64
CA THR A 277 -56.77 4.85 -15.67
C THR A 277 -56.61 3.37 -15.31
N SER A 278 -57.69 2.60 -15.43
CA SER A 278 -57.69 1.14 -15.28
C SER A 278 -57.40 0.43 -16.59
N SER A 279 -56.64 -0.65 -16.53
CA SER A 279 -56.42 -1.58 -17.65
C SER A 279 -57.68 -2.31 -18.11
N SER A 280 -58.70 -2.42 -17.25
CA SER A 280 -59.99 -2.99 -17.64
C SER A 280 -60.93 -1.91 -18.14
N ALA A 281 -61.57 -2.17 -19.28
CA ALA A 281 -62.57 -1.26 -19.85
C ALA A 281 -63.88 -1.23 -19.04
N THR A 282 -64.23 -2.33 -18.36
CA THR A 282 -65.52 -2.49 -17.66
C THR A 282 -65.35 -3.20 -16.31
N GLY A 283 -66.36 -3.11 -15.45
CA GLY A 283 -66.40 -3.81 -14.16
C GLY A 283 -65.47 -3.21 -13.09
N ASN A 284 -65.04 -1.95 -13.28
CA ASN A 284 -64.16 -1.23 -12.37
C ASN A 284 -64.91 -0.66 -11.16
N GLN A 285 -64.20 -0.58 -10.04
CA GLN A 285 -64.56 0.26 -8.90
C GLN A 285 -63.28 0.85 -8.31
N TRP A 286 -63.21 2.17 -8.21
CA TRP A 286 -62.07 2.87 -7.61
C TRP A 286 -62.24 3.05 -6.10
N TYR A 287 -61.10 3.03 -5.42
CA TYR A 287 -60.97 3.17 -3.97
C TYR A 287 -59.91 4.22 -3.67
N LYS A 288 -60.08 4.93 -2.55
CA LYS A 288 -59.10 5.83 -1.95
C LYS A 288 -58.83 5.34 -0.53
N ASP A 289 -57.58 5.03 -0.24
CA ASP A 289 -57.11 4.54 1.07
C ASP A 289 -57.94 3.34 1.57
N GLY A 290 -58.25 2.41 0.65
CA GLY A 290 -59.07 1.22 0.91
C GLY A 290 -60.58 1.48 1.04
N THR A 291 -61.02 2.73 1.02
CA THR A 291 -62.44 3.10 1.08
C THR A 291 -63.00 3.32 -0.32
N ILE A 292 -64.22 2.84 -0.58
CA ILE A 292 -64.85 3.00 -1.87
C ILE A 292 -65.07 4.48 -2.22
N ILE A 293 -64.70 4.88 -3.43
CA ILE A 293 -65.07 6.18 -3.97
C ILE A 293 -66.42 6.01 -4.65
N SER A 294 -67.47 6.47 -3.99
CA SER A 294 -68.85 6.26 -4.45
C SER A 294 -69.05 6.76 -5.89
N GLY A 295 -69.57 5.91 -6.77
CA GLY A 295 -69.84 6.24 -8.18
C GLY A 295 -68.63 6.20 -9.11
N ALA A 296 -67.42 5.97 -8.61
CA ALA A 296 -66.21 5.87 -9.43
C ALA A 296 -66.06 4.49 -10.08
N THR A 297 -66.92 4.19 -11.05
CA THR A 297 -66.94 2.91 -11.79
C THR A 297 -66.41 3.02 -13.22
N GLY A 298 -66.05 4.23 -13.65
CA GLY A 298 -65.45 4.49 -14.95
C GLY A 298 -64.04 3.89 -15.10
N GLN A 299 -63.59 3.73 -16.34
CA GLN A 299 -62.21 3.32 -16.60
C GLN A 299 -61.20 4.37 -16.10
N THR A 300 -61.55 5.65 -16.13
CA THR A 300 -60.71 6.75 -15.65
C THR A 300 -61.30 7.47 -14.43
N TYR A 301 -60.43 8.04 -13.59
CA TYR A 301 -60.80 8.82 -12.40
C TYR A 301 -59.84 10.02 -12.21
N SER A 302 -60.37 11.23 -11.98
CA SER A 302 -59.53 12.42 -11.74
C SER A 302 -59.25 12.64 -10.26
N ALA A 303 -58.00 12.44 -9.84
CA ALA A 303 -57.55 12.57 -8.47
C ALA A 303 -56.95 13.96 -8.19
N ASN A 304 -57.48 14.66 -7.19
CA ASN A 304 -57.05 16.02 -6.81
C ASN A 304 -56.80 16.18 -5.29
N THR A 305 -56.86 15.08 -4.54
CA THR A 305 -56.60 15.05 -3.10
C THR A 305 -55.61 13.96 -2.75
N VAL A 306 -54.81 14.21 -1.71
CA VAL A 306 -53.82 13.26 -1.21
C VAL A 306 -54.47 11.93 -0.80
N GLY A 307 -53.87 10.81 -1.20
CA GLY A 307 -54.31 9.47 -0.85
C GLY A 307 -53.81 8.42 -1.83
N THR A 308 -54.00 7.15 -1.48
CA THR A 308 -53.64 5.99 -2.31
C THR A 308 -54.85 5.46 -3.04
N TYR A 309 -54.80 5.44 -4.36
CA TYR A 309 -55.91 5.03 -5.21
C TYR A 309 -55.69 3.63 -5.77
N THR A 310 -56.68 2.75 -5.65
CA THR A 310 -56.67 1.39 -6.22
C THR A 310 -57.94 1.13 -7.02
N VAL A 311 -57.88 0.14 -7.92
CA VAL A 311 -59.05 -0.34 -8.68
C VAL A 311 -59.20 -1.86 -8.52
N VAL A 312 -60.43 -2.32 -8.35
CA VAL A 312 -60.80 -3.76 -8.36
C VAL A 312 -61.67 -4.02 -9.58
N VAL A 313 -61.49 -5.18 -10.22
CA VAL A 313 -62.31 -5.63 -11.36
C VAL A 313 -63.04 -6.91 -11.00
N THR A 314 -64.35 -6.95 -11.26
CA THR A 314 -65.16 -8.15 -11.08
C THR A 314 -65.57 -8.73 -12.43
N SER A 315 -65.26 -10.01 -12.68
CA SER A 315 -65.66 -10.73 -13.89
C SER A 315 -66.33 -12.06 -13.53
N ASN A 316 -67.50 -12.33 -14.12
CA ASN A 316 -68.29 -13.56 -13.91
C ASN A 316 -68.49 -13.96 -12.43
N GLY A 317 -68.52 -12.97 -11.53
CA GLY A 317 -68.72 -13.18 -10.08
C GLY A 317 -67.47 -13.47 -9.25
N CYS A 318 -66.28 -13.71 -9.85
CA CYS A 318 -65.02 -13.76 -9.10
C CYS A 318 -64.35 -12.36 -9.14
N PRO A 319 -64.26 -11.61 -8.02
CA PRO A 319 -63.51 -10.37 -7.95
C PRO A 319 -62.01 -10.64 -8.06
N SER A 320 -61.29 -9.74 -8.71
CA SER A 320 -59.83 -9.72 -8.67
C SER A 320 -59.32 -9.25 -7.30
N SER A 321 -58.04 -9.45 -7.02
CA SER A 321 -57.37 -8.64 -6.00
C SER A 321 -57.35 -7.16 -6.43
N PRO A 322 -57.23 -6.19 -5.49
CA PRO A 322 -57.00 -4.79 -5.83
C PRO A 322 -55.73 -4.60 -6.66
N SER A 323 -55.73 -3.62 -7.55
CA SER A 323 -54.51 -3.16 -8.23
C SER A 323 -53.44 -2.71 -7.24
N SER A 324 -52.22 -2.54 -7.72
CA SER A 324 -51.24 -1.71 -7.01
C SER A 324 -51.81 -0.31 -6.74
N GLY A 325 -51.48 0.25 -5.59
CA GLY A 325 -51.91 1.59 -5.20
C GLY A 325 -51.13 2.68 -5.92
N ILE A 326 -51.84 3.65 -6.49
CA ILE A 326 -51.25 4.89 -7.00
C ILE A 326 -51.33 5.94 -5.89
N VAL A 327 -50.17 6.34 -5.36
CA VAL A 327 -50.09 7.40 -4.36
C VAL A 327 -50.12 8.75 -5.06
N VAL A 328 -51.16 9.54 -4.77
CA VAL A 328 -51.26 10.94 -5.19
C VAL A 328 -50.89 11.83 -4.03
N THR A 329 -49.93 12.73 -4.25
CA THR A 329 -49.51 13.75 -3.27
C THR A 329 -49.85 15.13 -3.79
N VAL A 330 -50.26 16.03 -2.90
CA VAL A 330 -50.58 17.42 -3.25
C VAL A 330 -49.60 18.33 -2.54
N ASN A 331 -48.75 19.02 -3.30
CA ASN A 331 -47.67 19.87 -2.79
C ASN A 331 -48.09 21.35 -2.82
N PRO A 332 -47.77 22.13 -1.78
CA PRO A 332 -48.00 23.58 -1.80
C PRO A 332 -47.07 24.28 -2.80
N VAL A 333 -47.55 25.37 -3.41
CA VAL A 333 -46.71 26.23 -4.26
C VAL A 333 -45.72 27.00 -3.37
N PRO A 334 -44.41 27.01 -3.69
CA PRO A 334 -43.42 27.78 -2.92
C PRO A 334 -43.72 29.29 -2.88
N ALA A 335 -43.27 29.97 -1.83
CA ALA A 335 -43.31 31.42 -1.76
C ALA A 335 -42.28 32.07 -2.71
N VAL A 336 -42.50 33.34 -3.09
CA VAL A 336 -41.52 34.12 -3.88
C VAL A 336 -40.23 34.31 -3.08
N PRO A 337 -39.03 34.07 -3.65
CA PRO A 337 -37.77 34.21 -2.91
C PRO A 337 -37.45 35.67 -2.54
N THR A 338 -37.00 35.88 -1.31
CA THR A 338 -36.58 37.20 -0.77
C THR A 338 -35.07 37.22 -0.61
N VAL A 339 -34.38 38.08 -1.35
CA VAL A 339 -32.91 38.11 -1.40
C VAL A 339 -32.32 39.27 -0.61
N ASN A 340 -31.37 38.97 0.27
CA ASN A 340 -30.54 39.94 0.98
C ASN A 340 -29.12 39.92 0.40
N THR A 341 -28.49 41.09 0.31
CA THR A 341 -27.09 41.22 -0.14
C THR A 341 -26.20 41.72 0.99
N THR A 342 -24.99 41.19 1.09
CA THR A 342 -23.93 41.72 1.94
C THR A 342 -22.88 42.45 1.10
N ALA A 343 -22.22 43.45 1.70
CA ALA A 343 -21.19 44.22 1.01
C ALA A 343 -19.96 43.36 0.67
N ALA A 344 -19.30 43.68 -0.45
CA ALA A 344 -18.04 43.05 -0.82
C ALA A 344 -16.92 43.35 0.17
N SER A 345 -15.97 42.42 0.28
CA SER A 345 -14.77 42.57 1.10
C SER A 345 -13.52 42.50 0.21
N CYS A 346 -12.35 42.49 0.84
CA CYS A 346 -11.05 42.37 0.18
C CYS A 346 -10.64 40.91 -0.07
N SER A 347 -11.53 39.96 0.18
CA SER A 347 -11.27 38.53 0.00
C SER A 347 -12.47 37.79 -0.60
N ALA A 348 -13.59 38.50 -0.81
CA ALA A 348 -14.77 37.97 -1.44
C ALA A 348 -15.55 39.09 -2.11
N GLU A 349 -16.21 38.77 -3.22
CA GLU A 349 -17.30 39.57 -3.75
C GLU A 349 -18.41 39.71 -2.69
N GLY A 350 -19.33 40.66 -2.87
CA GLY A 350 -20.54 40.71 -2.05
C GLY A 350 -21.28 39.37 -2.16
N THR A 351 -21.98 38.97 -1.11
CA THR A 351 -22.77 37.72 -1.17
C THR A 351 -24.25 38.03 -1.21
N ALA A 352 -25.03 37.10 -1.73
CA ALA A 352 -26.48 37.17 -1.67
C ALA A 352 -27.04 35.91 -1.01
N THR A 353 -28.10 36.06 -0.22
CA THR A 353 -28.78 34.95 0.44
C THR A 353 -30.28 35.06 0.26
N ILE A 354 -30.94 33.92 0.01
CA ILE A 354 -32.39 33.80 0.03
C ILE A 354 -32.81 33.64 1.49
N SER A 355 -33.37 34.69 2.07
CA SER A 355 -33.74 34.74 3.48
C SER A 355 -34.91 33.83 3.86
N ASN A 356 -35.82 33.57 2.92
CA ASN A 356 -36.90 32.57 3.06
C ASN A 356 -36.55 31.24 2.38
N TYR A 357 -35.26 30.87 2.41
CA TYR A 357 -34.79 29.61 1.84
C TYR A 357 -35.47 28.41 2.48
N ASN A 358 -35.80 27.43 1.65
CA ASN A 358 -36.29 26.13 2.07
C ASN A 358 -35.50 25.07 1.30
N SER A 359 -34.84 24.18 2.04
CA SER A 359 -34.01 23.12 1.46
C SER A 359 -34.79 22.07 0.66
N ALA A 360 -36.12 22.07 0.75
CA ALA A 360 -36.98 21.21 -0.07
C ALA A 360 -37.20 21.76 -1.50
N TYR A 361 -36.74 22.99 -1.79
CA TYR A 361 -36.95 23.65 -3.09
C TYR A 361 -35.63 23.82 -3.86
N THR A 362 -35.73 23.65 -5.17
CA THR A 362 -34.74 24.04 -6.18
C THR A 362 -34.94 25.51 -6.51
N TYR A 363 -33.88 26.25 -6.84
CA TYR A 363 -33.97 27.67 -7.14
C TYR A 363 -33.39 27.96 -8.51
N THR A 364 -34.16 28.63 -9.37
CA THR A 364 -33.82 28.85 -10.78
C THR A 364 -33.65 30.34 -11.04
N PHE A 365 -32.46 30.72 -11.55
CA PHE A 365 -32.05 32.11 -11.77
C PHE A 365 -32.22 32.55 -13.23
N SER A 366 -32.50 33.85 -13.40
CA SER A 366 -32.48 34.53 -14.70
C SER A 366 -31.68 35.83 -14.58
N PRO A 367 -30.55 35.99 -15.32
CA PRO A 367 -29.92 35.00 -16.21
C PRO A 367 -29.47 33.72 -15.49
N ALA A 368 -29.40 32.62 -16.23
CA ALA A 368 -28.91 31.34 -15.70
C ALA A 368 -27.42 31.42 -15.34
N GLY A 369 -27.00 30.67 -14.32
CA GLY A 369 -25.61 30.63 -13.86
C GLY A 369 -25.48 30.43 -12.34
N PRO A 370 -26.14 31.26 -11.52
CA PRO A 370 -26.08 31.11 -10.08
C PRO A 370 -26.79 29.84 -9.58
N THR A 371 -26.42 29.40 -8.38
CA THR A 371 -26.96 28.22 -7.68
C THR A 371 -27.19 28.54 -6.20
N VAL A 372 -28.09 27.81 -5.53
CA VAL A 372 -28.36 27.99 -4.09
C VAL A 372 -27.83 26.80 -3.30
N GLY A 373 -27.06 27.09 -2.25
CA GLY A 373 -26.54 26.11 -1.29
C GLY A 373 -27.35 26.06 0.02
N ALA A 374 -26.87 25.24 0.96
CA ALA A 374 -27.48 25.08 2.28
C ALA A 374 -27.62 26.44 3.00
N GLY A 375 -28.80 26.69 3.59
CA GLY A 375 -29.11 27.94 4.28
C GLY A 375 -29.46 29.12 3.36
N GLY A 376 -29.63 28.90 2.05
CA GLY A 376 -30.08 29.94 1.12
C GLY A 376 -28.96 30.75 0.48
N VAL A 377 -27.70 30.35 0.69
CA VAL A 377 -26.54 31.07 0.14
C VAL A 377 -26.52 30.93 -1.38
N ILE A 378 -26.48 32.06 -2.08
CA ILE A 378 -26.39 32.10 -3.54
C ILE A 378 -24.91 32.12 -3.94
N SER A 379 -24.53 31.27 -4.89
CA SER A 379 -23.16 31.12 -5.41
C SER A 379 -23.16 31.15 -6.93
N GLY A 380 -22.02 31.44 -7.57
CA GLY A 380 -21.93 31.48 -9.04
C GLY A 380 -22.55 32.72 -9.69
N MET A 381 -22.83 33.77 -8.91
CA MET A 381 -23.19 35.08 -9.45
C MET A 381 -21.97 35.76 -10.07
N THR A 382 -22.20 36.51 -11.14
CA THR A 382 -21.20 37.45 -11.68
C THR A 382 -21.43 38.82 -11.06
N ALA A 383 -20.42 39.37 -10.38
CA ALA A 383 -20.52 40.70 -9.78
C ALA A 383 -20.92 41.79 -10.79
N GLY A 384 -21.78 42.71 -10.34
CA GLY A 384 -22.36 43.77 -11.18
C GLY A 384 -23.45 43.30 -12.16
N THR A 385 -23.74 42.00 -12.25
CA THR A 385 -24.86 41.47 -13.05
C THR A 385 -26.13 41.41 -12.22
N ASN A 386 -27.25 41.84 -12.80
CA ASN A 386 -28.58 41.78 -12.19
C ASN A 386 -29.23 40.40 -12.40
N TYR A 387 -29.71 39.79 -11.33
CA TYR A 387 -30.40 38.50 -11.34
C TYR A 387 -31.79 38.59 -10.72
N THR A 388 -32.66 37.67 -11.13
CA THR A 388 -33.92 37.30 -10.45
C THR A 388 -33.92 35.80 -10.18
N VAL A 389 -34.68 35.34 -9.18
CA VAL A 389 -34.75 33.91 -8.80
C VAL A 389 -36.18 33.46 -8.52
N THR A 390 -36.52 32.23 -8.94
CA THR A 390 -37.76 31.52 -8.61
C THR A 390 -37.46 30.32 -7.71
N ALA A 391 -38.43 29.84 -6.93
CA ALA A 391 -38.32 28.62 -6.12
C ALA A 391 -39.23 27.53 -6.66
N GLU A 392 -38.71 26.33 -6.82
CA GLU A 392 -39.36 25.16 -7.38
C GLU A 392 -39.33 24.02 -6.37
N SER A 393 -40.48 23.59 -5.87
CA SER A 393 -40.56 22.24 -5.30
C SER A 393 -40.40 21.21 -6.42
N SER A 394 -40.32 19.93 -6.08
CA SER A 394 -40.26 18.84 -7.06
C SER A 394 -41.36 18.86 -8.14
N THR A 395 -42.42 19.68 -7.96
CA THR A 395 -43.58 19.73 -8.85
C THR A 395 -44.18 21.12 -9.09
N CYS A 396 -43.75 22.17 -8.36
CA CYS A 396 -44.42 23.49 -8.34
C CYS A 396 -43.42 24.64 -8.26
N THR A 397 -43.58 25.66 -9.11
CA THR A 397 -42.71 26.84 -9.22
C THR A 397 -43.40 28.12 -8.70
N SER A 398 -42.66 28.98 -7.99
CA SER A 398 -43.12 30.30 -7.52
C SER A 398 -42.89 31.41 -8.55
N ALA A 399 -43.42 32.61 -8.28
CA ALA A 399 -43.09 33.81 -9.07
C ALA A 399 -41.65 34.30 -8.77
N ALA A 400 -41.07 35.08 -9.69
CA ALA A 400 -39.68 35.55 -9.60
C ALA A 400 -39.48 36.66 -8.54
N SER A 401 -38.30 36.69 -7.92
CA SER A 401 -37.86 37.74 -6.98
C SER A 401 -37.72 39.12 -7.65
N THR A 402 -37.55 40.17 -6.84
CA THR A 402 -37.03 41.46 -7.33
C THR A 402 -35.59 41.30 -7.86
N SER A 403 -35.18 42.21 -8.76
CA SER A 403 -33.81 42.22 -9.31
C SER A 403 -32.78 42.59 -8.25
N PHE A 404 -31.65 41.87 -8.21
CA PHE A 404 -30.54 42.13 -7.28
C PHE A 404 -29.17 41.82 -7.92
N SER A 405 -28.10 42.39 -7.36
CA SER A 405 -26.72 42.15 -7.80
C SER A 405 -25.77 42.16 -6.60
N ILE A 406 -24.62 41.49 -6.72
CA ILE A 406 -23.52 41.60 -5.76
C ILE A 406 -22.44 42.55 -6.28
N ALA A 407 -21.78 43.26 -5.38
CA ALA A 407 -20.63 44.11 -5.73
C ALA A 407 -19.37 43.26 -5.94
N ALA A 408 -18.49 43.68 -6.85
CA ALA A 408 -17.21 43.02 -7.07
C ALA A 408 -16.32 43.11 -5.82
N MET A 409 -15.43 42.13 -5.66
CA MET A 409 -14.42 42.12 -4.61
C MET A 409 -13.63 43.43 -4.63
N LEU A 410 -13.43 44.03 -3.45
CA LEU A 410 -12.63 45.25 -3.34
C LEU A 410 -11.19 44.94 -3.77
N PRO A 411 -10.53 45.84 -4.53
CA PRO A 411 -9.19 45.58 -5.02
C PRO A 411 -8.22 45.51 -3.85
N THR A 412 -7.75 44.31 -3.56
CA THR A 412 -6.67 44.11 -2.59
C THR A 412 -5.40 44.67 -3.20
N PRO A 413 -4.64 45.53 -2.47
CA PRO A 413 -3.33 45.95 -2.92
C PRO A 413 -2.50 44.72 -3.31
N ALA A 414 -1.75 44.80 -4.41
CA ALA A 414 -0.82 43.75 -4.76
C ALA A 414 0.18 43.53 -3.61
N THR A 415 0.55 42.27 -3.36
CA THR A 415 1.59 41.92 -2.39
C THR A 415 2.81 42.83 -2.62
N PRO A 416 3.30 43.56 -1.59
CA PRO A 416 4.47 44.40 -1.74
C PRO A 416 5.66 43.57 -2.23
N MET A 417 6.23 43.98 -3.36
CA MET A 417 7.42 43.38 -3.92
C MET A 417 8.62 44.16 -3.41
N VAL A 418 9.46 43.53 -2.61
CA VAL A 418 10.66 44.17 -2.07
C VAL A 418 11.86 43.72 -2.89
N ASN A 419 12.62 44.69 -3.39
CA ASN A 419 13.87 44.49 -4.09
C ASN A 419 15.03 45.03 -3.27
N ILE A 420 16.08 44.22 -3.11
CA ILE A 420 17.27 44.59 -2.34
C ILE A 420 18.46 44.59 -3.30
N ILE A 421 19.01 45.76 -3.59
CA ILE A 421 20.18 45.93 -4.46
C ILE A 421 21.21 46.77 -3.71
N GLY A 422 22.46 46.30 -3.64
CA GLY A 422 23.57 47.07 -3.07
C GLY A 422 23.37 47.49 -1.60
N GLY A 423 22.61 46.70 -0.83
CA GLY A 423 22.29 47.02 0.59
C GLY A 423 21.11 47.97 0.79
N VAL A 424 20.41 48.40 -0.27
CA VAL A 424 19.22 49.25 -0.19
C VAL A 424 17.97 48.43 -0.52
N ALA A 425 17.00 48.41 0.40
CA ALA A 425 15.71 47.77 0.20
C ALA A 425 14.69 48.79 -0.33
N THR A 426 13.98 48.43 -1.39
CA THR A 426 12.94 49.27 -2.03
C THR A 426 11.69 48.45 -2.33
N VAL A 427 10.51 49.04 -2.16
CA VAL A 427 9.24 48.47 -2.62
C VAL A 427 9.10 48.76 -4.11
N SER A 428 9.32 47.77 -4.96
CA SER A 428 9.35 47.94 -6.42
C SER A 428 7.99 48.24 -7.03
N ASN A 429 6.89 47.83 -6.36
CA ASN A 429 5.51 48.19 -6.72
C ASN A 429 4.92 49.27 -5.79
N TYR A 430 5.76 50.21 -5.34
CA TYR A 430 5.33 51.30 -4.48
C TYR A 430 4.20 52.14 -5.10
N ASN A 431 3.18 52.39 -4.31
CA ASN A 431 2.08 53.32 -4.57
C ASN A 431 1.90 54.25 -3.37
N SER A 432 1.88 55.55 -3.62
CA SER A 432 1.75 56.61 -2.60
C SER A 432 0.35 56.69 -1.96
N ALA A 433 -0.66 56.05 -2.54
CA ALA A 433 -2.00 55.98 -1.96
C ALA A 433 -2.15 54.86 -0.91
N TYR A 434 -1.11 54.04 -0.70
CA TYR A 434 -1.12 52.93 0.24
C TYR A 434 -0.33 53.24 1.50
N THR A 435 -0.79 52.71 2.64
CA THR A 435 -0.03 52.66 3.87
C THR A 435 0.71 51.33 3.97
N TYR A 436 2.00 51.35 4.30
CA TYR A 436 2.81 50.15 4.42
C TYR A 436 3.08 49.83 5.89
N THR A 437 2.87 48.58 6.29
CA THR A 437 3.06 48.14 7.67
C THR A 437 4.00 46.94 7.72
N PHE A 438 5.05 47.08 8.54
CA PHE A 438 6.06 46.05 8.77
C PHE A 438 5.70 45.17 9.97
N SER A 439 6.05 43.89 9.88
CA SER A 439 6.08 42.97 11.02
C SER A 439 7.43 42.24 11.04
N PRO A 440 8.25 42.38 12.11
CA PRO A 440 8.03 43.22 13.29
C PRO A 440 8.06 44.73 12.97
N SER A 441 7.44 45.54 13.82
CA SER A 441 7.38 47.01 13.66
C SER A 441 8.75 47.65 13.86
N GLY A 442 9.04 48.74 13.13
CA GLY A 442 10.30 49.50 13.27
C GLY A 442 10.72 50.21 11.98
N PRO A 443 10.79 49.51 10.83
CA PRO A 443 11.12 50.13 9.56
C PRO A 443 10.01 51.03 9.02
N ASN A 444 10.36 51.88 8.04
CA ASN A 444 9.43 52.79 7.38
C ASN A 444 9.66 52.82 5.85
N VAL A 445 8.58 52.94 5.07
CA VAL A 445 8.65 53.17 3.61
C VAL A 445 8.55 54.67 3.33
N GLY A 446 9.65 55.26 2.87
CA GLY A 446 9.74 56.66 2.47
C GLY A 446 9.24 56.94 1.04
N ALA A 447 9.32 58.21 0.64
CA ALA A 447 8.97 58.65 -0.71
C ALA A 447 9.77 57.88 -1.78
N GLY A 448 9.09 57.40 -2.81
CA GLY A 448 9.71 56.59 -3.87
C GLY A 448 9.89 55.10 -3.51
N GLY A 449 9.33 54.63 -2.39
CA GLY A 449 9.34 53.22 -2.02
C GLY A 449 10.59 52.75 -1.27
N VAL A 450 11.50 53.65 -0.91
CA VAL A 450 12.73 53.31 -0.19
C VAL A 450 12.41 52.89 1.25
N ILE A 451 12.93 51.75 1.68
CA ILE A 451 12.75 51.22 3.03
C ILE A 451 13.93 51.67 3.91
N SER A 452 13.62 52.23 5.08
CA SER A 452 14.59 52.73 6.07
C SER A 452 14.30 52.17 7.46
N GLY A 453 15.30 52.19 8.36
CA GLY A 453 15.13 51.73 9.75
C GLY A 453 15.04 50.21 9.94
N MET A 454 15.50 49.41 8.97
CA MET A 454 15.61 47.95 9.13
C MET A 454 16.77 47.59 10.06
N THR A 455 16.53 46.65 10.98
CA THR A 455 17.57 45.99 11.78
C THR A 455 18.14 44.80 11.00
N ALA A 456 19.45 44.77 10.78
CA ALA A 456 20.11 43.69 10.04
C ALA A 456 19.88 42.32 10.71
N GLY A 457 19.65 41.28 9.92
CA GLY A 457 19.33 39.92 10.41
C GLY A 457 17.94 39.75 11.02
N THR A 458 17.11 40.81 11.07
CA THR A 458 15.70 40.70 11.45
C THR A 458 14.85 40.45 10.20
N SER A 459 14.00 39.43 10.26
CA SER A 459 13.08 39.11 9.16
C SER A 459 11.86 39.99 9.23
N TYR A 460 11.64 40.77 8.18
CA TYR A 460 10.47 41.62 8.03
C TYR A 460 9.52 41.04 7.00
N THR A 461 8.25 41.23 7.26
CA THR A 461 7.20 41.14 6.24
C THR A 461 6.57 42.51 6.09
N LEU A 462 6.14 42.83 4.88
CA LEU A 462 5.55 44.12 4.54
C LEU A 462 4.16 43.88 3.97
N THR A 463 3.17 44.57 4.51
CA THR A 463 1.84 44.64 3.93
C THR A 463 1.58 46.06 3.43
N ALA A 464 0.99 46.19 2.25
CA ALA A 464 0.35 47.42 1.77
C ALA A 464 -1.14 47.38 2.11
N GLN A 465 -1.68 48.52 2.52
CA GLN A 465 -3.08 48.72 2.86
C GLN A 465 -3.68 49.87 2.06
N SER A 466 -4.88 49.67 1.53
CA SER A 466 -5.75 50.69 0.92
C SER A 466 -7.15 50.56 1.49
N GLY A 467 -7.60 51.56 2.27
CA GLY A 467 -8.85 51.46 3.03
C GLY A 467 -8.82 50.31 4.04
N THR A 468 -9.80 49.40 3.98
CA THR A 468 -9.85 48.17 4.80
C THR A 468 -9.11 46.99 4.17
N CYS A 469 -8.60 47.13 2.95
CA CYS A 469 -7.96 46.04 2.22
C CYS A 469 -6.46 46.01 2.45
N ILE A 470 -6.00 44.93 3.07
CA ILE A 470 -4.60 44.66 3.34
C ILE A 470 -4.16 43.57 2.38
N SER A 471 -3.08 43.82 1.65
CA SER A 471 -2.39 42.81 0.84
C SER A 471 -1.95 41.60 1.66
N ALA A 472 -1.68 40.49 0.99
CA ALA A 472 -0.85 39.47 1.60
C ALA A 472 0.49 40.10 2.00
N ALA A 473 1.04 39.63 3.12
CA ALA A 473 2.41 39.94 3.48
C ALA A 473 3.33 39.61 2.29
N SER A 474 4.28 40.51 2.00
CA SER A 474 5.43 40.17 1.16
C SER A 474 6.04 38.86 1.65
N SER A 475 6.72 38.14 0.75
CA SER A 475 7.66 37.12 1.19
C SER A 475 8.56 37.71 2.29
N PRO A 476 8.84 36.99 3.38
CA PRO A 476 9.76 37.47 4.40
C PRO A 476 11.05 37.91 3.73
N PHE A 477 11.42 39.16 3.95
CA PHE A 477 12.65 39.73 3.46
C PHE A 477 13.40 40.25 4.66
N MET A 478 14.67 39.95 4.69
CA MET A 478 15.58 40.59 5.61
C MET A 478 16.49 41.45 4.77
N MET A 479 17.05 42.48 5.37
CA MET A 479 18.38 42.86 4.94
C MET A 479 19.26 41.67 5.32
N ASN A 480 19.50 40.78 4.35
CA ASN A 480 20.31 39.58 4.57
C ASN A 480 21.68 40.07 5.01
N MET A 481 21.97 39.80 6.28
CA MET A 481 23.26 39.28 6.70
C MET A 481 23.61 38.17 5.70
N ALA A 482 24.54 38.38 4.76
CA ALA A 482 24.72 37.40 3.69
C ALA A 482 25.06 36.05 4.32
N THR A 483 24.28 35.04 3.94
CA THR A 483 24.46 33.67 4.42
C THR A 483 25.89 33.26 4.16
N CYS A 484 26.55 32.73 5.19
CA CYS A 484 27.86 32.10 5.03
C CYS A 484 27.87 31.18 3.81
N ILE A 485 28.63 31.56 2.80
CA ILE A 485 28.87 30.72 1.64
C ILE A 485 30.01 29.75 1.98
N PRO A 486 29.93 28.48 1.55
CA PRO A 486 30.95 27.48 1.84
C PRO A 486 32.22 27.66 1.01
N ASP A 487 32.28 28.71 0.18
CA ASP A 487 33.45 29.03 -0.63
C ASP A 487 34.67 29.30 0.25
N VAL A 488 35.83 28.90 -0.27
CA VAL A 488 37.13 29.12 0.36
C VAL A 488 37.84 30.19 -0.45
N PHE A 489 38.33 31.22 0.21
CA PHE A 489 38.98 32.36 -0.43
C PHE A 489 40.45 32.41 -0.09
N LEU A 490 41.25 32.83 -1.07
CA LEU A 490 42.65 33.13 -0.92
C LEU A 490 42.88 34.50 -1.54
N THR A 491 43.31 35.47 -0.74
CA THR A 491 43.86 36.71 -1.31
C THR A 491 45.35 36.51 -1.48
N GLN A 492 45.94 37.05 -2.55
CA GLN A 492 47.39 37.03 -2.78
C GLN A 492 47.77 38.02 -3.89
N ASP A 493 49.08 38.14 -4.15
CA ASP A 493 49.75 39.03 -5.10
C ASP A 493 50.02 40.44 -4.56
N ALA A 494 51.11 41.07 -5.03
CA ALA A 494 51.53 42.39 -4.59
C ALA A 494 50.50 43.48 -4.92
N ASN A 495 49.80 43.32 -6.06
CA ASN A 495 48.55 43.97 -6.34
C ASN A 495 47.44 42.95 -6.04
N THR A 496 46.92 43.01 -4.82
CA THR A 496 46.20 41.88 -4.24
C THR A 496 44.93 41.59 -5.02
N SER A 497 44.75 40.31 -5.34
CA SER A 497 43.60 39.76 -6.03
C SER A 497 42.88 38.76 -5.12
N LEU A 498 41.56 38.72 -5.20
CA LEU A 498 40.76 37.68 -4.55
C LEU A 498 40.70 36.45 -5.46
N TYR A 499 41.01 35.28 -4.92
CA TYR A 499 40.80 34.00 -5.58
C TYR A 499 39.76 33.17 -4.81
N VAL A 500 38.90 32.48 -5.55
CA VAL A 500 38.17 31.33 -5.01
C VAL A 500 39.00 30.09 -5.19
N VAL A 501 39.19 29.36 -4.09
CA VAL A 501 39.89 28.08 -4.04
C VAL A 501 38.88 26.98 -4.36
N ASN A 502 39.07 26.30 -5.48
CA ASN A 502 38.28 25.13 -5.82
C ASN A 502 38.75 23.93 -5.00
N THR A 503 37.99 23.60 -3.95
CA THR A 503 38.26 22.49 -3.03
C THR A 503 37.79 21.12 -3.53
N SER A 504 37.19 21.04 -4.72
CA SER A 504 36.74 19.76 -5.31
C SER A 504 37.86 18.97 -6.02
N THR A 505 39.02 19.59 -6.24
CA THR A 505 40.17 18.96 -6.90
C THR A 505 41.35 18.82 -5.93
N ASN A 506 42.21 17.82 -6.12
CA ASN A 506 43.51 17.77 -5.44
C ASN A 506 44.62 17.58 -6.48
N PRO A 507 45.52 18.55 -6.70
CA PRO A 507 45.66 19.82 -5.98
C PRO A 507 44.48 20.78 -6.20
N PHE A 508 44.28 21.73 -5.28
CA PHE A 508 43.32 22.81 -5.47
C PHE A 508 43.68 23.68 -6.67
N THR A 509 42.68 24.36 -7.24
CA THR A 509 42.88 25.39 -8.26
C THR A 509 42.38 26.75 -7.77
N TYR A 510 43.07 27.82 -8.14
CA TYR A 510 42.74 29.18 -7.72
C TYR A 510 42.17 29.95 -8.89
N THR A 511 40.90 30.38 -8.79
CA THR A 511 40.23 31.15 -9.84
C THR A 511 40.05 32.59 -9.38
N PRO A 512 40.57 33.60 -10.10
CA PRO A 512 40.42 34.98 -9.71
C PRO A 512 38.95 35.41 -9.72
N LYS A 513 38.56 36.20 -8.74
CA LYS A 513 37.26 36.88 -8.64
C LYS A 513 37.50 38.38 -8.76
N GLY A 514 36.99 38.97 -9.83
CA GLY A 514 37.17 40.39 -10.11
C GLY A 514 38.56 40.75 -10.64
N ALA A 515 38.79 42.05 -10.81
CA ALA A 515 40.09 42.59 -11.17
C ALA A 515 40.96 42.80 -9.92
N PRO A 516 42.30 42.81 -10.04
CA PRO A 516 43.21 43.18 -8.95
C PRO A 516 42.85 44.55 -8.35
N ALA A 517 43.02 44.74 -7.03
CA ALA A 517 42.54 45.92 -6.32
C ALA A 517 43.25 47.25 -6.68
N GLY A 518 44.40 47.18 -7.33
CA GLY A 518 45.28 48.31 -7.63
C GLY A 518 46.29 48.65 -6.52
N PHE A 519 46.27 47.91 -5.41
CA PHE A 519 47.13 48.07 -4.24
C PHE A 519 47.23 46.76 -3.45
N GLY A 520 48.16 46.68 -2.51
CA GLY A 520 48.28 45.53 -1.59
C GLY A 520 47.30 45.61 -0.43
N TYR A 521 46.76 44.47 0.01
CA TYR A 521 46.00 44.36 1.26
C TYR A 521 46.16 42.97 1.87
N ASN A 522 45.89 42.85 3.17
CA ASN A 522 46.08 41.61 3.93
C ASN A 522 45.14 41.62 5.17
N ALA A 523 45.26 40.66 6.08
CA ALA A 523 44.33 40.42 7.18
C ALA A 523 42.90 40.10 6.68
N THR A 524 42.78 39.40 5.56
CA THR A 524 41.47 39.10 4.95
C THR A 524 40.68 38.10 5.79
N ALA A 525 39.47 38.48 6.20
CA ALA A 525 38.58 37.63 6.97
C ALA A 525 37.14 37.64 6.42
N TYR A 526 36.44 36.52 6.49
CA TYR A 526 35.03 36.43 6.10
C TYR A 526 34.12 36.78 7.27
N ASN A 527 33.25 37.77 7.12
CA ASN A 527 32.31 38.14 8.17
C ASN A 527 31.05 37.26 8.10
N PRO A 528 30.81 36.33 9.05
CA PRO A 528 29.62 35.49 9.03
C PRO A 528 28.33 36.28 9.31
N LYS A 529 28.43 37.54 9.76
CA LYS A 529 27.29 38.42 9.89
C LYS A 529 26.86 38.93 8.53
N ASP A 530 27.65 39.75 7.84
CA ASP A 530 27.17 40.38 6.59
C ASP A 530 27.57 39.64 5.30
N GLY A 531 28.35 38.56 5.42
CA GLY A 531 28.91 37.71 4.37
C GLY A 531 29.78 38.42 3.34
N PHE A 532 30.31 39.61 3.68
CA PHE A 532 31.42 40.23 2.99
C PHE A 532 32.76 39.76 3.57
N LEU A 533 33.81 39.89 2.77
CA LEU A 533 35.18 39.79 3.23
C LEU A 533 35.66 41.17 3.69
N TYR A 534 36.49 41.22 4.73
CA TYR A 534 37.11 42.45 5.22
C TYR A 534 38.62 42.28 5.28
N ALA A 535 39.35 43.33 4.97
CA ALA A 535 40.81 43.33 5.00
C ALA A 535 41.35 44.71 5.39
N ILE A 536 42.63 44.80 5.71
CA ILE A 536 43.33 46.06 5.94
C ILE A 536 44.22 46.37 4.73
N LYS A 537 44.07 47.58 4.18
CA LYS A 537 44.94 48.06 3.10
C LYS A 537 46.39 48.09 3.57
N ASN A 538 47.27 47.46 2.80
CA ASN A 538 48.70 47.46 3.07
C ASN A 538 49.35 48.67 2.40
N ASP A 539 49.27 49.82 3.06
CA ASP A 539 49.97 51.04 2.64
C ASP A 539 50.61 51.71 3.87
N PRO A 540 51.95 51.75 3.97
CA PRO A 540 52.64 52.30 5.14
C PRO A 540 52.57 53.84 5.23
N THR A 541 52.01 54.52 4.23
CA THR A 541 51.96 55.99 4.13
C THR A 541 50.58 56.60 4.46
N VAL A 542 49.52 55.80 4.44
CA VAL A 542 48.16 56.18 4.87
C VAL A 542 47.73 55.39 6.10
N ALA A 543 46.82 55.97 6.90
CA ALA A 543 46.24 55.29 8.06
C ALA A 543 45.56 53.98 7.65
N ASN A 544 45.41 53.03 8.59
CA ASN A 544 44.88 51.69 8.33
C ASN A 544 43.43 51.76 7.82
N ILE A 545 43.27 51.71 6.49
CA ILE A 545 41.97 51.74 5.82
C ILE A 545 41.34 50.34 5.88
N LEU A 546 40.12 50.27 6.41
CA LEU A 546 39.30 49.08 6.34
C LEU A 546 38.75 48.92 4.92
N LEU A 547 38.89 47.73 4.36
CA LEU A 547 38.37 47.34 3.07
C LEU A 547 37.19 46.39 3.27
N ARG A 548 36.20 46.50 2.38
CA ARG A 548 35.15 45.50 2.21
C ARG A 548 35.26 44.91 0.81
N ILE A 549 35.38 43.60 0.70
CA ILE A 549 35.44 42.87 -0.56
C ILE A 549 34.15 42.06 -0.73
N ASP A 550 33.50 42.23 -1.87
CA ASP A 550 32.36 41.42 -2.28
C ASP A 550 32.85 40.05 -2.77
N PRO A 551 32.53 38.93 -2.08
CA PRO A 551 33.02 37.61 -2.48
C PRO A 551 32.45 37.12 -3.83
N ALA A 552 31.30 37.63 -4.26
CA ALA A 552 30.68 37.23 -5.52
C ALA A 552 31.37 37.89 -6.72
N THR A 553 31.74 39.17 -6.59
CA THR A 553 32.29 39.97 -7.69
C THR A 553 33.80 40.22 -7.59
N GLY A 554 34.39 40.06 -6.40
CA GLY A 554 35.76 40.47 -6.10
C GLY A 554 35.94 41.98 -5.96
N THR A 555 34.87 42.77 -5.94
CA THR A 555 34.96 44.22 -5.89
C THR A 555 35.43 44.68 -4.52
N VAL A 556 36.53 45.44 -4.48
CA VAL A 556 37.08 46.02 -3.26
C VAL A 556 36.55 47.44 -3.06
N THR A 557 36.00 47.73 -1.89
CA THR A 557 35.51 49.06 -1.48
C THR A 557 36.30 49.54 -0.27
N GLU A 558 36.89 50.74 -0.34
CA GLU A 558 37.48 51.40 0.83
C GLU A 558 36.36 51.97 1.73
N LEU A 559 36.31 51.55 3.00
CA LEU A 559 35.33 52.04 3.98
C LEU A 559 35.85 53.25 4.78
N GLY A 560 37.16 53.37 4.92
CA GLY A 560 37.82 54.49 5.61
C GLY A 560 38.80 54.05 6.70
N ASN A 561 39.45 55.03 7.33
CA ASN A 561 40.45 54.80 8.37
C ASN A 561 39.83 54.26 9.65
N VAL A 562 40.47 53.25 10.27
CA VAL A 562 40.06 52.72 11.57
C VAL A 562 40.76 53.46 12.71
N ALA A 563 40.00 54.23 13.49
CA ALA A 563 40.52 54.94 14.65
C ALA A 563 40.95 53.96 15.75
N GLY A 564 42.18 54.08 16.25
CA GLY A 564 42.74 53.20 17.31
C GLY A 564 43.68 52.10 16.80
N LEU A 565 43.78 51.90 15.49
CA LEU A 565 44.89 51.15 14.90
C LEU A 565 46.13 52.05 14.76
N THR A 566 47.31 51.48 14.97
CA THR A 566 48.60 52.17 14.78
C THR A 566 49.05 52.04 13.33
N ASN A 567 49.67 53.06 12.74
CA ASN A 567 50.22 52.97 11.37
C ASN A 567 51.27 51.85 11.30
N SER A 568 50.85 50.68 10.85
CA SER A 568 51.60 49.42 10.84
C SER A 568 50.95 48.53 9.81
N ARG A 569 51.71 47.62 9.22
CA ARG A 569 51.12 46.62 8.34
C ARG A 569 50.43 45.55 9.19
N TYR A 570 49.23 45.13 8.82
CA TYR A 570 48.49 44.05 9.47
C TYR A 570 48.50 42.84 8.54
N LEU A 571 49.05 41.71 9.00
CA LEU A 571 49.19 40.50 8.17
C LEU A 571 48.12 39.45 8.46
N SER A 572 47.50 39.51 9.63
CA SER A 572 46.67 38.43 10.11
C SER A 572 45.34 39.01 10.56
N GLY A 573 44.27 38.41 10.08
CA GLY A 573 42.92 38.91 10.29
C GLY A 573 41.93 37.76 10.35
N GLU A 574 41.03 37.79 11.32
CA GLU A 574 39.95 36.82 11.39
C GLU A 574 38.72 37.44 12.06
N ILE A 575 37.53 36.99 11.67
CA ILE A 575 36.27 37.45 12.23
C ILE A 575 35.59 36.32 13.00
N ASP A 576 35.20 36.60 14.25
CA ASP A 576 34.44 35.63 15.06
C ASP A 576 32.96 35.52 14.63
N ASP A 577 32.26 34.58 15.24
CA ASP A 577 30.84 34.31 15.00
C ASP A 577 29.91 35.49 15.34
N ASN A 578 30.43 36.47 16.08
CA ASN A 578 29.76 37.68 16.50
C ASN A 578 30.08 38.89 15.58
N GLY A 579 30.92 38.72 14.56
CA GLY A 579 31.30 39.78 13.62
C GLY A 579 32.40 40.70 14.17
N ASN A 580 33.10 40.29 15.23
CA ASN A 580 34.24 41.03 15.75
C ASN A 580 35.47 40.72 14.91
N TYR A 581 36.06 41.76 14.32
CA TYR A 581 37.21 41.60 13.44
C TYR A 581 38.52 41.78 14.21
N TYR A 582 39.28 40.71 14.33
CA TYR A 582 40.54 40.67 15.05
C TYR A 582 41.70 40.79 14.08
N VAL A 583 42.62 41.72 14.34
CA VAL A 583 43.83 41.88 13.53
C VAL A 583 45.08 41.97 14.39
N LEU A 584 46.19 41.44 13.86
CA LEU A 584 47.50 41.54 14.48
C LEU A 584 48.50 42.18 13.50
N PRO A 585 49.30 43.18 13.94
CA PRO A 585 50.27 43.83 13.09
C PRO A 585 51.47 42.93 12.79
N THR A 586 52.22 43.28 11.74
CA THR A 586 53.49 42.66 11.35
C THR A 586 54.44 42.58 12.54
N PRO A 587 55.33 41.57 12.55
CA PRO A 587 56.26 41.41 13.65
C PRO A 587 57.34 42.49 13.65
N ASN A 588 57.19 43.47 14.52
CA ASN A 588 58.31 44.22 15.10
C ASN A 588 58.14 44.22 16.63
N SER A 589 59.24 44.22 17.37
CA SER A 589 59.31 43.80 18.78
C SER A 589 58.49 44.63 19.79
N THR A 590 57.77 45.67 19.35
CA THR A 590 56.97 46.57 20.22
C THR A 590 55.45 46.51 19.96
N TYR A 591 54.99 45.91 18.86
CA TYR A 591 53.56 45.97 18.46
C TYR A 591 52.86 44.61 18.35
N ASN A 592 53.59 43.49 18.43
CA ASN A 592 53.00 42.14 18.38
C ASN A 592 52.48 41.61 19.73
N THR A 593 52.39 42.47 20.74
CA THR A 593 51.77 42.15 22.03
C THR A 593 50.34 42.67 22.12
N ARG A 594 49.75 43.17 21.03
CA ARG A 594 48.39 43.73 21.05
C ARG A 594 47.54 43.14 19.93
N LEU A 595 46.58 42.30 20.30
CA LEU A 595 45.51 41.91 19.40
C LEU A 595 44.51 43.05 19.32
N HIS A 596 44.28 43.59 18.12
CA HIS A 596 43.30 44.66 17.92
C HIS A 596 41.95 44.06 17.55
N LYS A 597 40.89 44.58 18.17
CA LYS A 597 39.50 44.25 17.86
C LYS A 597 38.83 45.44 17.20
N ILE A 598 38.52 45.32 15.93
CA ILE A 598 37.88 46.34 15.09
C ILE A 598 36.36 46.18 15.16
N ASN A 599 35.67 47.28 15.43
CA ASN A 599 34.25 47.41 15.17
C ASN A 599 34.07 47.97 13.74
N ILE A 600 33.60 47.10 12.83
CA ILE A 600 33.42 47.41 11.41
C ILE A 600 32.46 48.58 11.20
N ALA A 601 31.37 48.64 11.97
CA ALA A 601 30.32 49.63 11.78
C ALA A 601 30.76 51.05 12.21
N THR A 602 31.57 51.15 13.25
CA THR A 602 32.02 52.45 13.79
C THR A 602 33.41 52.87 13.30
N LEU A 603 34.13 51.99 12.58
CA LEU A 603 35.53 52.18 12.17
C LEU A 603 36.44 52.55 13.36
N THR A 604 36.27 51.86 14.49
CA THR A 604 37.09 52.03 15.70
C THR A 604 37.68 50.71 16.16
N ALA A 605 38.89 50.73 16.73
CA ALA A 605 39.54 49.55 17.28
C ALA A 605 39.89 49.72 18.77
N THR A 606 39.69 48.64 19.54
CA THR A 606 40.28 48.47 20.88
C THR A 606 41.38 47.42 20.80
N PHE A 607 42.14 47.21 21.88
CA PHE A 607 43.16 46.15 21.90
C PHE A 607 43.18 45.40 23.23
N VAL A 608 43.64 44.15 23.16
CA VAL A 608 43.96 43.30 24.32
C VAL A 608 45.45 43.00 24.30
N ASN A 609 46.10 43.15 25.45
CA ASN A 609 47.52 42.83 25.58
C ASN A 609 47.71 41.32 25.67
N LEU A 610 48.63 40.79 24.87
CA LEU A 610 49.03 39.39 24.87
C LEU A 610 49.96 39.13 26.05
N ASN A 611 49.77 37.99 26.73
CA ASN A 611 50.65 37.59 27.84
C ASN A 611 52.08 37.24 27.37
N ARG A 612 52.27 37.00 26.07
CA ARG A 612 53.53 36.64 25.43
C ARG A 612 53.56 37.12 23.98
N ILE A 613 54.78 37.29 23.48
CA ILE A 613 55.07 37.65 22.09
C ILE A 613 54.75 36.46 21.18
N ILE A 614 53.96 36.71 20.14
CA ILE A 614 53.77 35.81 19.01
C ILE A 614 54.13 36.51 17.72
N ASN A 615 54.59 35.72 16.77
CA ASN A 615 54.88 36.15 15.42
C ASN A 615 54.20 35.13 14.51
N THR A 616 53.33 35.63 13.66
CA THR A 616 52.42 34.84 12.84
C THR A 616 52.21 35.58 11.53
N PHE A 617 51.97 34.83 10.46
CA PHE A 617 51.57 35.41 9.19
C PHE A 617 50.06 35.43 9.07
N ASP A 618 49.38 34.45 9.66
CA ASP A 618 47.92 34.43 9.72
C ASP A 618 47.40 33.61 10.92
N PHE A 619 46.12 33.72 11.26
CA PHE A 619 45.43 32.91 12.26
C PHE A 619 43.96 32.69 11.90
N ALA A 620 43.40 31.59 12.40
CA ALA A 620 42.02 31.18 12.17
C ALA A 620 41.22 31.09 13.47
N TYR A 621 39.92 31.32 13.43
CA TYR A 621 39.06 31.23 14.60
C TYR A 621 38.40 29.87 14.72
N ASN A 622 38.46 29.28 15.91
CA ASN A 622 37.74 28.05 16.22
C ASN A 622 36.42 28.38 16.93
N ILE A 623 35.30 28.11 16.27
CA ILE A 623 33.97 28.41 16.82
C ILE A 623 33.59 27.54 18.04
N ASN A 624 34.22 26.38 18.21
CA ASN A 624 33.87 25.46 19.30
C ASN A 624 34.45 25.88 20.65
N ASP A 625 35.62 26.53 20.66
CA ASP A 625 36.30 26.97 21.89
C ASP A 625 36.48 28.49 22.01
N GLY A 626 36.23 29.22 20.93
CA GLY A 626 36.33 30.67 20.86
C GLY A 626 37.75 31.23 20.84
N LEU A 627 38.74 30.41 20.49
CA LEU A 627 40.15 30.79 20.42
C LEU A 627 40.61 31.03 18.97
N LEU A 628 41.63 31.88 18.81
CA LEU A 628 42.35 32.07 17.56
C LEU A 628 43.55 31.10 17.52
N TYR A 629 43.78 30.48 16.38
CA TYR A 629 44.85 29.52 16.16
C TYR A 629 45.75 29.97 15.01
N GLY A 630 47.04 30.06 15.27
CA GLY A 630 48.04 30.39 14.25
C GLY A 630 49.30 29.56 14.42
N VAL A 631 50.23 29.72 13.49
CA VAL A 631 51.53 29.05 13.56
C VAL A 631 52.60 30.07 13.87
N HIS A 632 53.37 29.81 14.92
CA HIS A 632 54.42 30.72 15.33
C HIS A 632 55.60 30.68 14.36
N THR A 633 55.92 31.80 13.73
CA THR A 633 57.03 31.94 12.77
C THR A 633 58.04 32.96 13.28
N LEU A 634 59.33 32.82 12.94
CA LEU A 634 60.42 33.77 13.24
C LEU A 634 60.80 33.93 14.72
N ASP A 635 61.77 33.11 15.12
CA ASP A 635 63.08 33.56 15.60
C ASP A 635 63.99 32.32 15.55
N ILE A 636 65.03 32.34 14.72
CA ILE A 636 66.02 31.25 14.59
C ILE A 636 66.76 31.00 15.91
N SER A 637 66.62 31.89 16.90
CA SER A 637 67.15 31.75 18.25
C SER A 637 66.12 31.30 19.31
N GLN A 638 64.83 31.14 18.95
CA GLN A 638 63.79 30.64 19.86
C GLN A 638 63.47 29.16 19.60
N PRO A 639 63.31 28.33 20.65
CA PRO A 639 63.07 26.89 20.51
C PRO A 639 61.65 26.52 20.03
N LYS A 640 60.81 27.48 19.62
CA LYS A 640 59.36 27.29 19.41
C LYS A 640 58.83 27.67 18.02
N SER A 641 59.70 27.98 17.05
CA SER A 641 59.29 28.28 15.68
C SER A 641 58.66 27.04 15.01
N GLY A 642 57.46 27.18 14.45
CA GLY A 642 56.69 26.11 13.80
C GLY A 642 55.62 25.45 14.68
N LEU A 643 55.48 25.86 15.95
CA LEU A 643 54.39 25.39 16.82
C LEU A 643 53.07 26.06 16.46
N LEU A 644 52.00 25.26 16.52
CA LEU A 644 50.64 25.79 16.65
C LEU A 644 50.54 26.55 17.98
N TYR A 645 49.84 27.67 18.01
CA TYR A 645 49.44 28.33 19.24
C TYR A 645 47.93 28.56 19.25
N SER A 646 47.36 28.60 20.45
CA SER A 646 46.04 29.19 20.68
C SER A 646 46.21 30.57 21.33
N LEU A 647 45.32 31.50 20.98
CA LEU A 647 45.24 32.85 21.50
C LEU A 647 43.79 33.11 21.90
N ASN A 648 43.57 33.43 23.18
CA ASN A 648 42.26 33.84 23.64
C ASN A 648 42.03 35.34 23.31
N PRO A 649 41.08 35.69 22.42
CA PRO A 649 40.89 37.06 21.97
C PRO A 649 40.29 37.99 23.03
N LEU A 650 39.75 37.44 24.13
CA LEU A 650 39.17 38.20 25.24
C LEU A 650 40.20 38.53 26.32
N THR A 651 41.12 37.60 26.60
CA THR A 651 42.08 37.70 27.72
C THR A 651 43.52 37.97 27.27
N GLY A 652 43.84 37.73 26.00
CA GLY A 652 45.20 37.84 25.46
C GLY A 652 46.13 36.69 25.88
N VAL A 653 45.59 35.62 26.48
CA VAL A 653 46.39 34.45 26.85
C VAL A 653 46.78 33.66 25.60
N VAL A 654 48.09 33.45 25.43
CA VAL A 654 48.68 32.61 24.38
C VAL A 654 49.22 31.31 24.96
N ASN A 655 48.87 30.18 24.36
CA ASN A 655 49.42 28.85 24.67
C ASN A 655 50.01 28.19 23.42
N PHE A 656 51.25 27.71 23.49
CA PHE A 656 51.85 26.90 22.43
C PHE A 656 51.44 25.43 22.58
N ILE A 657 51.13 24.78 21.47
CA ILE A 657 50.57 23.43 21.38
C ILE A 657 51.51 22.54 20.56
N GLY A 658 51.84 21.38 21.11
CA GLY A 658 52.70 20.38 20.48
C GLY A 658 54.21 20.60 20.68
N VAL A 659 54.99 19.85 19.91
CA VAL A 659 56.46 19.87 19.87
C VAL A 659 56.92 20.03 18.42
N VAL A 660 57.95 20.85 18.17
CA VAL A 660 58.53 20.96 16.82
C VAL A 660 59.73 20.02 16.72
N PRO A 661 59.82 19.17 15.70
CA PRO A 661 61.09 18.60 15.29
C PRO A 661 62.03 19.73 14.86
N TYR A 662 63.22 19.82 15.45
CA TYR A 662 64.23 20.82 15.09
C TYR A 662 64.51 20.78 13.57
N ASN A 663 64.48 21.94 12.89
CA ASN A 663 64.78 22.15 11.46
C ASN A 663 63.70 21.81 10.38
N GLU A 664 62.41 21.96 10.64
CA GLU A 664 61.38 21.78 9.57
C GLU A 664 61.28 22.91 8.51
N GLY A 665 62.39 23.58 8.17
CA GLY A 665 62.41 24.60 7.10
C GLY A 665 61.38 25.72 7.27
N ASN A 666 61.17 26.50 6.22
CA ASN A 666 60.36 27.72 6.20
C ASN A 666 58.84 27.40 6.31
N ASN A 667 58.40 26.93 7.48
CA ASN A 667 57.02 26.54 7.84
C ASN A 667 56.07 27.74 8.00
N ILE A 668 56.06 28.64 7.01
CA ILE A 668 55.19 29.81 7.00
C ILE A 668 53.83 29.39 6.44
N PHE A 669 52.81 29.51 7.29
CA PHE A 669 51.40 29.42 6.92
C PHE A 669 50.87 30.84 6.80
N GLY A 670 50.86 31.36 5.59
CA GLY A 670 50.29 32.69 5.30
C GLY A 670 48.82 32.65 4.90
N ALA A 671 48.15 31.51 5.04
CA ALA A 671 46.70 31.44 4.93
C ALA A 671 46.21 30.35 5.88
N MET A 672 45.45 30.75 6.87
CA MET A 672 44.83 29.92 7.89
C MET A 672 43.31 29.94 7.64
N TYR A 673 42.64 28.86 8.03
CA TYR A 673 41.20 28.73 7.83
C TYR A 673 40.55 28.09 9.05
N GLY A 674 39.56 28.77 9.61
CA GLY A 674 38.61 28.17 10.55
C GLY A 674 37.44 27.58 9.76
N ALA A 675 37.08 26.32 10.02
CA ALA A 675 35.99 25.66 9.31
C ALA A 675 35.21 24.74 10.24
N ALA A 676 34.05 25.20 10.73
CA ALA A 676 33.17 24.49 11.67
C ALA A 676 33.91 23.92 12.90
N GLY A 677 34.89 24.68 13.40
CA GLY A 677 35.68 24.34 14.58
C GLY A 677 36.89 23.43 14.32
N GLU A 678 37.23 23.22 13.05
CA GLU A 678 38.50 22.64 12.61
C GLU A 678 39.45 23.75 12.14
N ILE A 679 40.75 23.54 12.31
CA ILE A 679 41.79 24.50 11.92
C ILE A 679 42.65 23.94 10.79
N TYR A 680 42.70 24.69 9.70
CA TYR A 680 43.56 24.38 8.55
C TYR A 680 44.54 25.51 8.28
N GLY A 681 45.63 25.18 7.60
CA GLY A 681 46.57 26.18 7.10
C GLY A 681 47.21 25.75 5.80
N ALA A 682 47.28 26.67 4.84
CA ALA A 682 48.03 26.53 3.61
C ALA A 682 49.43 27.14 3.79
N LYS A 683 50.46 26.35 3.43
CA LYS A 683 51.83 26.86 3.45
C LYS A 683 52.10 27.74 2.23
N ASN A 684 52.95 28.74 2.41
CA ASN A 684 53.42 29.59 1.30
C ASN A 684 54.19 28.80 0.23
N VAL A 685 54.68 27.61 0.55
CA VAL A 685 55.37 26.71 -0.40
C VAL A 685 54.44 25.64 -0.99
N GLY A 686 53.15 25.66 -0.66
CA GLY A 686 52.17 24.69 -1.09
C GLY A 686 51.86 23.63 -0.03
N GLY A 687 50.67 23.04 -0.16
CA GLY A 687 50.07 22.08 0.75
C GLY A 687 49.10 22.72 1.74
N LEU A 688 47.89 22.15 1.84
CA LEU A 688 46.92 22.44 2.90
C LEU A 688 47.07 21.39 4.01
N TYR A 689 47.20 21.83 5.25
CA TYR A 689 47.33 20.98 6.42
C TYR A 689 46.16 21.17 7.38
N LYS A 690 45.67 20.08 7.98
CA LYS A 690 44.76 20.11 9.14
C LYS A 690 45.57 20.02 10.42
N PHE A 691 45.23 20.83 11.41
CA PHE A 691 45.89 20.83 12.72
C PHE A 691 45.03 20.18 13.79
N ASN A 692 45.66 19.32 14.60
CA ASN A 692 45.07 18.85 15.84
C ASN A 692 45.27 19.93 16.91
N THR A 693 44.19 20.54 17.39
CA THR A 693 44.24 21.65 18.35
C THR A 693 44.66 21.24 19.77
N ILE A 694 44.77 19.93 20.05
CA ILE A 694 45.21 19.38 21.34
C ILE A 694 46.69 19.00 21.28
N THR A 695 47.12 18.30 20.23
CA THR A 695 48.49 17.75 20.13
C THR A 695 49.43 18.64 19.31
N GLY A 696 48.90 19.55 18.49
CA GLY A 696 49.67 20.37 17.56
C GLY A 696 50.13 19.61 16.31
N GLU A 697 49.75 18.34 16.17
CA GLU A 697 50.07 17.53 15.01
C GLU A 697 49.38 18.06 13.76
N LYS A 698 50.10 18.07 12.64
CA LYS A 698 49.60 18.54 11.34
C LYS A 698 49.58 17.41 10.33
N THR A 699 48.49 17.30 9.59
CA THR A 699 48.32 16.27 8.55
C THR A 699 48.12 16.94 7.20
N LEU A 700 48.88 16.52 6.19
CA LEU A 700 48.72 17.02 4.82
C LEU A 700 47.39 16.51 4.24
N ILE A 701 46.48 17.43 3.93
CA ILE A 701 45.14 17.14 3.39
C ILE A 701 45.12 17.27 1.86
N SER A 702 45.73 18.32 1.33
CA SER A 702 45.82 18.57 -0.11
C SER A 702 47.22 18.98 -0.50
N SER A 703 47.67 18.57 -1.68
CA SER A 703 48.89 19.06 -2.34
C SER A 703 48.70 20.44 -2.98
N SER A 704 47.84 21.29 -2.37
CA SER A 704 47.46 22.63 -2.83
C SER A 704 48.67 23.42 -3.35
N PRO A 705 48.52 24.22 -4.42
CA PRO A 705 49.62 25.03 -4.94
C PRO A 705 50.17 26.02 -3.92
N PHE A 706 51.39 26.50 -4.13
CA PHE A 706 51.98 27.58 -3.34
C PHE A 706 51.14 28.86 -3.44
N SER A 707 51.17 29.67 -2.38
CA SER A 707 50.57 31.01 -2.35
C SER A 707 51.66 32.08 -2.42
N ASN A 708 51.35 33.20 -3.08
CA ASN A 708 52.30 34.29 -3.36
C ASN A 708 52.40 35.30 -2.20
N VAL A 709 53.06 36.44 -2.41
CA VAL A 709 53.10 37.56 -1.45
C VAL A 709 51.70 38.11 -1.15
N GLU A 710 51.52 38.72 0.03
CA GLU A 710 50.21 39.18 0.54
C GLU A 710 49.14 38.09 0.60
N ASN A 711 49.57 36.84 0.78
CA ASN A 711 48.62 35.77 0.90
C ASN A 711 47.87 35.84 2.22
N ASP A 712 46.58 35.54 2.16
CA ASP A 712 45.71 35.41 3.34
C ASP A 712 44.51 34.51 3.07
N GLY A 713 44.11 33.73 4.08
CA GLY A 713 43.04 32.76 4.00
C GLY A 713 41.74 33.31 4.58
N ALA A 714 40.64 33.19 3.83
CA ALA A 714 39.32 33.52 4.38
C ALA A 714 38.30 32.45 4.05
N HIS A 715 37.55 32.02 5.06
CA HIS A 715 36.43 31.10 4.93
C HIS A 715 35.39 31.44 5.98
N CYS A 716 34.12 31.12 5.73
CA CYS A 716 33.16 31.23 6.80
C CYS A 716 33.42 30.17 7.88
N ILE A 717 33.77 30.62 9.09
CA ILE A 717 34.06 29.78 10.26
C ILE A 717 32.94 28.82 10.69
N THR A 718 31.68 29.06 10.29
CA THR A 718 30.55 28.15 10.56
C THR A 718 30.37 27.08 9.50
N SER A 719 31.01 27.22 8.34
CA SER A 719 30.96 26.26 7.24
C SER A 719 32.07 25.23 7.41
N ALA A 720 31.76 23.96 7.13
CA ALA A 720 32.73 22.87 7.20
C ALA A 720 33.42 22.67 5.84
N PHE A 721 34.69 22.31 5.87
CA PHE A 721 35.35 21.75 4.69
C PHE A 721 34.88 20.31 4.45
N ASN A 722 34.67 19.98 3.17
CA ASN A 722 34.31 18.63 2.76
C ASN A 722 35.42 18.05 1.90
N PHE A 723 36.21 17.15 2.48
CA PHE A 723 37.33 16.49 1.82
C PHE A 723 37.09 14.98 1.79
N PRO A 724 36.55 14.44 0.69
CA PRO A 724 36.34 13.00 0.56
C PRO A 724 37.65 12.21 0.50
N VAL A 725 37.61 10.96 0.98
CA VAL A 725 38.75 10.04 1.09
C VAL A 725 38.42 8.68 0.46
N ASP A 726 39.43 7.86 0.23
CA ASP A 726 39.35 6.42 -0.16
C ASP A 726 40.31 5.67 0.74
N LEU A 727 39.84 5.31 1.93
CA LEU A 727 40.63 4.51 2.84
C LEU A 727 40.68 3.06 2.35
N TYR A 728 41.70 2.33 2.75
CA TYR A 728 41.75 0.90 2.48
C TYR A 728 42.54 0.16 3.55
N THR A 729 42.30 -1.14 3.63
CA THR A 729 43.11 -2.05 4.43
C THR A 729 43.34 -3.38 3.71
N THR A 730 44.52 -3.95 3.93
CA THR A 730 44.86 -5.32 3.52
C THR A 730 45.42 -6.07 4.72
N LYS A 731 45.25 -7.39 4.72
CA LYS A 731 45.70 -8.26 5.80
C LYS A 731 46.03 -9.63 5.25
N THR A 732 47.23 -10.12 5.54
CA THR A 732 47.60 -11.51 5.27
C THR A 732 48.85 -11.93 6.05
N ASP A 733 48.98 -13.20 6.38
CA ASP A 733 50.24 -13.82 6.80
C ASP A 733 50.90 -14.66 5.69
N GLY A 734 50.30 -14.67 4.50
CA GLY A 734 50.74 -15.44 3.33
C GLY A 734 50.43 -16.94 3.41
N LYS A 735 49.62 -17.38 4.38
CA LYS A 735 49.22 -18.78 4.57
C LYS A 735 47.71 -18.92 4.38
N ILE A 736 47.28 -20.17 4.31
CA ILE A 736 45.86 -20.59 4.35
C ILE A 736 45.63 -21.60 5.47
N LYS A 737 46.69 -21.85 6.25
CA LYS A 737 46.79 -22.90 7.24
C LYS A 737 47.64 -22.48 8.43
N TYR A 738 47.25 -22.92 9.62
CA TYR A 738 48.01 -22.71 10.86
C TYR A 738 48.24 -24.02 11.62
N ILE A 739 49.28 -24.06 12.46
CA ILE A 739 49.57 -25.19 13.36
C ILE A 739 49.31 -24.77 14.81
N PRO A 740 48.42 -25.44 15.56
CA PRO A 740 48.21 -25.17 16.99
C PRO A 740 49.51 -25.25 17.78
N GLY A 741 49.75 -24.29 18.68
CA GLY A 741 50.98 -24.20 19.49
C GLY A 741 52.12 -23.42 18.84
N THR A 742 51.93 -22.89 17.63
CA THR A 742 52.89 -22.02 16.92
C THR A 742 52.37 -20.58 16.82
N SER A 743 53.10 -19.70 16.13
CA SER A 743 52.70 -18.31 15.94
C SER A 743 52.50 -17.98 14.46
N ASN A 744 51.46 -17.21 14.16
CA ASN A 744 51.27 -16.58 12.84
C ASN A 744 51.60 -15.09 12.92
N VAL A 745 52.19 -14.55 11.85
CA VAL A 745 52.60 -13.14 11.77
C VAL A 745 51.92 -12.51 10.56
N TYR A 746 50.90 -11.69 10.81
CA TYR A 746 50.14 -10.99 9.79
C TYR A 746 50.81 -9.65 9.46
N THR A 747 50.87 -9.34 8.18
CA THR A 747 51.11 -7.98 7.68
C THR A 747 49.76 -7.33 7.43
N VAL A 748 49.48 -6.23 8.15
CA VAL A 748 48.29 -5.41 7.96
C VAL A 748 48.74 -4.07 7.40
N VAL A 749 48.23 -3.66 6.24
CA VAL A 749 48.52 -2.33 5.67
C VAL A 749 47.23 -1.55 5.61
N VAL A 750 47.20 -0.40 6.26
CA VAL A 750 46.14 0.60 6.07
C VAL A 750 46.68 1.78 5.28
N GLY A 751 45.85 2.38 4.44
CA GLY A 751 46.26 3.53 3.64
C GLY A 751 45.10 4.37 3.12
N ASN A 752 45.45 5.40 2.37
CA ASN A 752 44.50 6.34 1.77
C ASN A 752 44.87 6.58 0.29
N ASN A 753 44.01 6.18 -0.64
CA ASN A 753 44.21 6.40 -2.07
C ASN A 753 43.85 7.82 -2.54
N GLY A 754 43.22 8.64 -1.68
CA GLY A 754 42.77 9.99 -1.97
C GLY A 754 41.27 10.07 -2.29
N PRO A 755 40.74 11.21 -2.77
CA PRO A 755 41.50 12.34 -3.30
C PRO A 755 42.17 13.21 -2.23
N PHE A 756 41.75 13.19 -0.97
CA PHE A 756 42.33 14.03 0.08
C PHE A 756 42.91 13.23 1.24
N GLY A 757 43.85 13.83 1.97
CA GLY A 757 44.38 13.30 3.22
C GLY A 757 43.38 13.43 4.37
N VAL A 758 43.61 12.68 5.45
CA VAL A 758 42.71 12.65 6.60
C VAL A 758 43.46 12.51 7.92
N GLN A 759 42.98 13.22 8.94
CA GLN A 759 43.50 13.18 10.32
C GLN A 759 42.48 12.51 11.23
N GLY A 760 42.92 11.58 12.09
CA GLY A 760 42.09 10.98 13.14
C GLY A 760 41.33 9.72 12.71
N THR A 761 41.83 9.00 11.71
CA THR A 761 41.19 7.76 11.22
C THR A 761 41.42 6.63 12.20
N ILE A 762 40.40 5.80 12.45
CA ILE A 762 40.46 4.75 13.47
C ILE A 762 40.74 3.40 12.79
N VAL A 763 41.76 2.69 13.26
CA VAL A 763 42.10 1.33 12.83
C VAL A 763 41.80 0.35 13.96
N THR A 764 41.03 -0.69 13.64
CA THR A 764 40.67 -1.73 14.60
C THR A 764 41.00 -3.12 14.06
N ASP A 765 41.62 -3.94 14.90
CA ASP A 765 41.90 -5.35 14.63
C ASP A 765 41.68 -6.14 15.93
N ALA A 766 40.56 -6.85 16.01
CA ALA A 766 40.17 -7.53 17.24
C ALA A 766 40.99 -8.81 17.43
N VAL A 767 41.23 -9.19 18.68
CA VAL A 767 41.86 -10.48 18.99
C VAL A 767 41.00 -11.61 18.39
N PRO A 768 41.57 -12.53 17.58
CA PRO A 768 40.82 -13.63 17.00
C PRO A 768 40.07 -14.45 18.05
N SER A 769 38.86 -14.90 17.71
CA SER A 769 38.01 -15.66 18.64
C SER A 769 38.71 -16.93 19.12
N GLY A 770 38.72 -17.14 20.44
CA GLY A 770 39.40 -18.27 21.09
C GLY A 770 40.91 -18.07 21.31
N ILE A 771 41.49 -16.95 20.90
CA ILE A 771 42.87 -16.56 21.24
C ILE A 771 42.85 -15.63 22.47
N PRO A 772 43.64 -15.90 23.52
CA PRO A 772 43.78 -14.98 24.65
C PRO A 772 44.39 -13.64 24.22
N ALA A 773 43.94 -12.51 24.78
CA ALA A 773 44.46 -11.19 24.40
C ALA A 773 45.97 -11.05 24.59
N ALA A 774 46.54 -11.71 25.61
CA ALA A 774 47.98 -11.73 25.86
C ALA A 774 48.80 -12.44 24.75
N ASN A 775 48.13 -13.20 23.88
CA ASN A 775 48.76 -13.95 22.81
C ASN A 775 48.84 -13.18 21.48
N MET A 776 48.20 -12.01 21.38
CA MET A 776 48.33 -11.13 20.22
C MET A 776 49.23 -9.94 20.59
N SER A 777 50.19 -9.61 19.74
CA SER A 777 51.01 -8.40 19.86
C SER A 777 51.24 -7.76 18.50
N TYR A 778 51.56 -6.47 18.47
CA TYR A 778 51.82 -5.76 17.24
C TYR A 778 52.81 -4.60 17.38
N THR A 779 53.47 -4.28 16.27
CA THR A 779 54.26 -3.06 16.05
C THR A 779 53.75 -2.35 14.80
N ALA A 780 54.02 -1.05 14.65
CA ALA A 780 53.60 -0.26 13.49
C ALA A 780 54.79 0.45 12.83
N GLY A 781 54.80 0.49 11.50
CA GLY A 781 55.70 1.31 10.68
C GLY A 781 54.91 2.22 9.76
N VAL A 782 55.45 3.39 9.46
CA VAL A 782 54.75 4.42 8.66
C VAL A 782 55.54 4.81 7.42
N LEU A 783 54.83 5.12 6.33
CA LEU A 783 55.39 5.64 5.07
C LEU A 783 54.50 6.74 4.49
N GLY A 784 55.03 7.53 3.55
CA GLY A 784 54.25 8.53 2.82
C GLY A 784 53.67 9.67 3.68
N GLY A 785 54.27 9.94 4.84
CA GLY A 785 53.78 10.95 5.78
C GLY A 785 52.62 10.49 6.67
N GLY A 786 52.29 9.20 6.66
CA GLY A 786 51.36 8.62 7.63
C GLY A 786 51.91 8.70 9.07
N THR A 787 51.01 8.77 10.05
CA THR A 787 51.36 8.75 11.47
C THR A 787 50.48 7.78 12.25
N THR A 788 50.95 7.33 13.41
CA THR A 788 50.32 6.33 14.29
C THR A 788 50.56 6.72 15.75
N THR A 789 49.64 6.35 16.64
CA THR A 789 49.84 6.47 18.09
C THR A 789 50.63 5.30 18.69
N VAL A 790 50.84 4.23 17.91
CA VAL A 790 51.57 3.03 18.34
C VAL A 790 53.06 3.34 18.46
N SER A 791 53.62 3.03 19.62
CA SER A 791 55.06 3.10 19.88
C SER A 791 55.53 1.80 20.53
N GLY A 792 56.69 1.30 20.11
CA GLY A 792 57.20 0.01 20.59
C GLY A 792 56.30 -1.17 20.20
N THR A 793 56.22 -2.17 21.09
CA THR A 793 55.38 -3.35 20.92
C THR A 793 54.19 -3.29 21.87
N ASN A 794 52.98 -3.37 21.33
CA ASN A 794 51.73 -3.40 22.09
C ASN A 794 51.15 -4.83 22.12
N THR A 795 50.38 -5.14 23.16
CA THR A 795 49.70 -6.44 23.36
C THR A 795 48.19 -6.27 23.28
N GLY A 796 47.49 -7.24 22.70
CA GLY A 796 46.04 -7.25 22.53
C GLY A 796 45.57 -6.74 21.16
N ALA A 797 44.33 -6.29 21.10
CA ALA A 797 43.70 -5.76 19.89
C ALA A 797 44.35 -4.44 19.43
N ILE A 798 44.32 -4.18 18.13
CA ILE A 798 44.64 -2.84 17.58
C ILE A 798 43.41 -1.96 17.78
N ASN A 799 43.63 -0.77 18.35
CA ASN A 799 42.68 0.33 18.40
C ASN A 799 43.47 1.63 18.29
N ASP A 800 43.98 1.88 17.09
CA ASP A 800 44.92 2.96 16.81
C ASP A 800 44.23 4.12 16.08
N ILE A 801 44.74 5.33 16.31
CA ILE A 801 44.33 6.52 15.59
C ILE A 801 45.49 6.91 14.68
N VAL A 802 45.22 6.92 13.37
CA VAL A 802 46.22 7.21 12.34
C VAL A 802 45.84 8.45 11.55
N ASN A 803 46.86 9.15 11.06
CA ASN A 803 46.71 10.24 10.10
C ASN A 803 47.31 9.80 8.78
N LEU A 804 46.56 9.95 7.69
CA LEU A 804 46.89 9.40 6.38
C LEU A 804 46.77 10.48 5.30
N PRO A 805 47.89 11.14 4.91
CA PRO A 805 47.96 11.87 3.66
C PRO A 805 47.61 10.97 2.46
N VAL A 806 47.33 11.57 1.31
CA VAL A 806 47.14 10.81 0.06
C VAL A 806 48.40 9.99 -0.24
N GLY A 807 48.23 8.67 -0.40
CA GLY A 807 49.32 7.71 -0.58
C GLY A 807 50.09 7.33 0.71
N GLY A 808 49.74 7.92 1.85
CA GLY A 808 50.30 7.55 3.15
C GLY A 808 49.80 6.18 3.62
N THR A 809 50.66 5.43 4.31
CA THR A 809 50.32 4.10 4.83
C THR A 809 50.84 3.87 6.24
N VAL A 810 50.09 3.10 7.04
CA VAL A 810 50.59 2.49 8.29
C VAL A 810 50.55 0.97 8.12
N THR A 811 51.69 0.32 8.36
CA THR A 811 51.85 -1.13 8.29
C THR A 811 52.04 -1.71 9.68
N TYR A 812 51.11 -2.55 10.13
CA TYR A 812 51.22 -3.29 11.37
C TYR A 812 51.81 -4.68 11.12
N THR A 813 52.81 -5.05 11.93
CA THR A 813 53.28 -6.44 12.05
C THR A 813 52.58 -7.07 13.25
N VAL A 814 51.58 -7.92 13.01
CA VAL A 814 50.73 -8.51 14.06
C VAL A 814 51.12 -9.96 14.30
N THR A 815 51.64 -10.28 15.48
CA THR A 815 51.98 -11.65 15.89
C THR A 815 50.86 -12.24 16.74
N VAL A 816 50.39 -13.44 16.36
CA VAL A 816 49.37 -14.20 17.08
C VAL A 816 49.95 -15.54 17.52
N ASN A 817 50.12 -15.75 18.81
CA ASN A 817 50.57 -17.00 19.42
C ASN A 817 49.37 -17.94 19.64
N ILE A 818 49.29 -19.02 18.87
CA ILE A 818 48.11 -19.89 18.80
C ILE A 818 48.19 -20.95 19.91
N PRO A 819 47.19 -21.07 20.80
CA PRO A 819 47.21 -22.10 21.83
C PRO A 819 47.31 -23.53 21.24
N PRO A 820 48.04 -24.47 21.89
CA PRO A 820 48.15 -25.85 21.42
C PRO A 820 46.82 -26.61 21.28
N TYR A 821 45.78 -26.14 21.97
CA TYR A 821 44.43 -26.71 21.99
C TYR A 821 43.43 -25.99 21.06
N TYR A 822 43.88 -25.01 20.27
CA TYR A 822 43.00 -24.28 19.35
C TYR A 822 42.59 -25.15 18.15
N THR A 823 41.29 -25.23 17.86
CA THR A 823 40.71 -26.21 16.93
C THR A 823 39.78 -25.62 15.85
N GLY A 824 39.54 -24.31 15.86
CA GLY A 824 38.69 -23.62 14.88
C GLY A 824 39.49 -22.89 13.81
N ASP A 825 38.82 -22.33 12.80
CA ASP A 825 39.50 -21.48 11.82
C ASP A 825 40.03 -20.21 12.50
N LEU A 826 41.31 -19.93 12.30
CA LEU A 826 41.95 -18.72 12.81
C LEU A 826 41.59 -17.56 11.88
N ILE A 827 40.49 -16.88 12.21
CA ILE A 827 39.97 -15.75 11.47
C ILE A 827 40.46 -14.46 12.12
N ASN A 828 41.22 -13.67 11.39
CA ASN A 828 41.74 -12.39 11.85
C ASN A 828 41.22 -11.26 10.94
N LYS A 829 40.60 -10.23 11.53
CA LYS A 829 39.88 -9.19 10.78
C LYS A 829 40.27 -7.79 11.22
N VAL A 830 40.76 -7.01 10.26
CA VAL A 830 41.04 -5.58 10.41
C VAL A 830 39.95 -4.74 9.74
N SER A 831 39.67 -3.58 10.32
CA SER A 831 38.91 -2.51 9.70
C SER A 831 39.55 -1.14 9.91
N ILE A 832 39.31 -0.24 8.96
CA ILE A 832 39.66 1.18 9.04
C ILE A 832 38.38 2.01 8.84
N ALA A 833 38.22 3.07 9.63
CA ALA A 833 37.04 3.94 9.58
C ALA A 833 37.42 5.42 9.63
N PRO A 834 36.86 6.26 8.74
CA PRO A 834 37.15 7.68 8.72
C PRO A 834 36.56 8.39 9.97
N PRO A 835 37.09 9.56 10.35
CA PRO A 835 36.50 10.40 11.39
C PRO A 835 35.07 10.81 11.04
N ALA A 836 34.24 11.08 12.07
CA ALA A 836 32.88 11.57 11.88
C ALA A 836 32.85 12.84 10.98
N GLY A 837 31.89 12.89 10.06
CA GLY A 837 31.74 14.01 9.11
C GLY A 837 32.65 13.93 7.88
N THR A 838 33.56 12.96 7.80
CA THR A 838 34.39 12.72 6.60
C THR A 838 33.65 11.81 5.62
N VAL A 839 33.69 12.15 4.33
CA VAL A 839 33.06 11.35 3.26
C VAL A 839 34.04 10.27 2.79
N GLU A 840 33.65 9.01 2.93
CA GLU A 840 34.36 7.84 2.37
C GLU A 840 33.77 7.48 1.01
N THR A 841 34.60 7.44 -0.02
CA THR A 841 34.20 7.19 -1.40
C THR A 841 34.14 5.70 -1.74
N ASN A 842 34.86 4.86 -1.00
CA ASN A 842 34.83 3.41 -1.16
C ASN A 842 34.84 2.71 0.20
N MET A 843 33.69 2.20 0.62
CA MET A 843 33.61 1.44 1.87
C MET A 843 34.01 -0.04 1.69
N GLY A 844 34.16 -0.53 0.44
CA GLY A 844 34.31 -1.96 0.15
C GLY A 844 35.69 -2.54 0.46
N ASN A 845 36.72 -1.69 0.52
CA ASN A 845 38.12 -1.98 0.83
C ASN A 845 38.50 -1.59 2.27
N ASN A 846 37.56 -1.12 3.09
CA ASN A 846 37.79 -0.69 4.47
C ASN A 846 37.85 -1.84 5.48
N THR A 847 37.68 -3.08 5.03
CA THR A 847 37.86 -4.27 5.86
C THR A 847 38.64 -5.34 5.12
N ALA A 848 39.55 -6.02 5.82
CA ALA A 848 40.26 -7.18 5.31
C ALA A 848 40.21 -8.31 6.32
N ILE A 849 40.02 -9.53 5.82
CA ILE A 849 39.93 -10.75 6.61
C ILE A 849 40.95 -11.72 6.05
N ASP A 850 41.74 -12.31 6.93
CA ASP A 850 42.56 -13.47 6.64
C ASP A 850 42.01 -14.66 7.45
N THR A 851 41.96 -15.84 6.85
CA THR A 851 41.39 -17.05 7.46
C THR A 851 42.29 -18.23 7.20
N ASP A 852 42.91 -18.71 8.26
CA ASP A 852 43.71 -19.93 8.24
C ASP A 852 42.91 -21.10 8.80
N THR A 853 42.86 -22.20 8.05
CA THR A 853 42.32 -23.46 8.55
C THR A 853 43.38 -24.22 9.34
N THR A 854 42.99 -25.12 10.23
CA THR A 854 43.99 -25.92 10.95
C THR A 854 44.69 -26.89 9.99
N ASP A 855 46.03 -26.93 10.01
CA ASP A 855 46.77 -28.02 9.38
C ASP A 855 46.66 -29.28 10.26
N VAL A 856 45.54 -29.98 10.10
CA VAL A 856 45.38 -31.34 10.62
C VAL A 856 46.12 -32.30 9.71
N CYS A 857 47.34 -32.65 10.09
CA CYS A 857 48.07 -33.80 9.54
C CYS A 857 47.40 -35.10 10.03
N LEU A 858 46.22 -35.43 9.51
CA LEU A 858 45.69 -36.78 9.47
C LEU A 858 45.95 -37.30 8.06
N LYS A 859 46.81 -38.32 7.91
CA LYS A 859 46.83 -39.08 6.66
C LYS A 859 45.48 -39.82 6.57
N PRO A 860 44.68 -39.64 5.50
CA PRO A 860 43.55 -40.53 5.27
C PRO A 860 44.06 -41.98 5.30
N GLY A 861 43.28 -42.90 5.89
CA GLY A 861 43.67 -44.31 5.86
C GLY A 861 43.99 -44.73 4.42
N ASP A 862 45.20 -45.24 4.19
CA ASP A 862 45.57 -45.76 2.88
C ASP A 862 44.96 -47.16 2.74
N PHE A 863 43.79 -47.23 2.12
CA PHE A 863 43.08 -48.49 1.86
C PHE A 863 43.40 -49.08 0.48
N SER A 864 44.32 -48.44 -0.28
CA SER A 864 44.64 -48.80 -1.67
C SER A 864 45.67 -49.91 -1.77
N VAL A 865 46.44 -50.12 -0.70
CA VAL A 865 47.36 -51.25 -0.53
C VAL A 865 46.72 -52.25 0.41
N ALA A 866 46.74 -53.54 0.04
CA ALA A 866 46.40 -54.61 0.96
C ALA A 866 47.40 -54.54 2.14
N GLY A 867 46.94 -53.97 3.25
CA GLY A 867 47.80 -53.71 4.39
C GLY A 867 48.42 -54.98 4.93
N THR A 868 49.65 -54.87 5.44
CA THR A 868 50.17 -55.88 6.36
C THR A 868 49.15 -56.07 7.48
N PRO A 869 48.76 -57.32 7.80
CA PRO A 869 47.83 -57.61 8.88
C PRO A 869 48.25 -56.89 10.17
N THR A 870 47.30 -56.25 10.87
CA THR A 870 47.58 -55.74 12.21
C THR A 870 48.04 -56.91 13.07
N LYS A 871 49.29 -56.84 13.57
CA LYS A 871 49.94 -57.96 14.28
C LYS A 871 49.63 -57.98 15.77
N PHE A 872 49.14 -56.87 16.31
CA PHE A 872 48.93 -56.71 17.74
C PHE A 872 47.56 -56.08 17.99
N GLY A 873 46.81 -56.64 18.93
CA GLY A 873 45.52 -56.11 19.30
C GLY A 873 45.13 -56.46 20.73
N ILE A 874 44.40 -55.55 21.35
CA ILE A 874 43.83 -55.72 22.68
C ILE A 874 42.31 -55.60 22.54
N THR A 875 41.59 -56.68 22.84
CA THR A 875 40.13 -56.70 22.84
C THR A 875 39.60 -57.22 24.16
N VAL A 876 38.57 -56.56 24.67
CA VAL A 876 37.71 -57.12 25.74
C VAL A 876 36.45 -57.75 25.18
N GLN A 877 36.32 -57.81 23.84
CA GLN A 877 35.24 -58.49 23.14
C GLN A 877 35.64 -59.92 22.81
N GLN A 878 34.68 -60.72 22.36
CA GLN A 878 34.96 -62.07 21.89
C GLN A 878 35.80 -62.00 20.60
N LYS A 879 37.02 -62.56 20.65
CA LYS A 879 37.98 -62.58 19.54
C LYS A 879 37.35 -63.28 18.33
N GLN A 880 37.18 -62.54 17.22
CA GLN A 880 36.72 -63.12 15.96
C GLN A 880 37.84 -63.94 15.29
N SER A 881 37.46 -64.86 14.41
CA SER A 881 38.42 -65.64 13.62
C SER A 881 39.27 -64.67 12.78
N ASN A 882 40.59 -64.85 12.81
CA ASN A 882 41.60 -64.00 12.15
C ASN A 882 41.70 -62.55 12.68
N TRP A 883 41.22 -62.26 13.89
CA TRP A 883 41.48 -60.98 14.56
C TRP A 883 42.81 -61.03 15.34
N PRO A 884 43.64 -59.96 15.37
CA PRO A 884 43.47 -58.67 14.73
C PRO A 884 43.96 -58.64 13.27
N GLU A 885 44.42 -59.76 12.72
CA GLU A 885 45.03 -59.84 11.39
C GLU A 885 44.07 -59.45 10.24
N ASN A 886 42.76 -59.49 10.49
CA ASN A 886 41.70 -59.07 9.59
C ASN A 886 41.42 -57.56 9.63
N ILE A 887 42.10 -56.81 10.49
CA ILE A 887 42.09 -55.35 10.49
C ILE A 887 43.28 -54.91 9.62
N PRO A 888 43.03 -54.41 8.40
CA PRO A 888 44.10 -53.98 7.52
C PRO A 888 44.68 -52.64 8.00
N ASN A 889 45.98 -52.43 7.78
CA ASN A 889 46.66 -51.13 7.92
C ASN A 889 46.70 -50.53 9.35
N GLY A 890 46.42 -51.30 10.40
CA GLY A 890 46.60 -50.86 11.79
C GLY A 890 47.92 -51.33 12.40
N PHE A 891 48.59 -50.48 13.18
CA PHE A 891 49.75 -50.90 14.00
C PHE A 891 49.29 -51.67 15.26
N ILE A 892 48.17 -51.23 15.85
CA ILE A 892 47.51 -51.86 17.00
C ILE A 892 45.99 -51.80 16.81
N ALA A 893 45.29 -52.89 17.05
CA ALA A 893 43.83 -52.94 17.11
C ALA A 893 43.33 -52.88 18.56
N LEU A 894 42.53 -51.88 18.92
CA LEU A 894 41.95 -51.76 20.26
C LEU A 894 40.43 -51.88 20.20
N GLU A 895 39.86 -52.82 20.92
CA GLU A 895 38.41 -53.06 20.92
C GLU A 895 37.84 -53.15 22.34
N SER A 896 36.94 -52.23 22.66
CA SER A 896 36.24 -52.20 23.93
C SER A 896 34.94 -51.43 23.82
N LYS A 897 33.86 -51.96 24.40
CA LYS A 897 32.55 -51.27 24.46
C LYS A 897 32.39 -50.43 25.73
N THR A 898 33.17 -50.69 26.78
CA THR A 898 32.88 -50.20 28.14
C THR A 898 34.11 -49.80 28.95
N LYS A 899 35.32 -49.96 28.42
CA LYS A 899 36.60 -49.68 29.10
C LYS A 899 37.50 -48.78 28.25
N GLY A 900 38.10 -47.78 28.88
CA GLY A 900 39.13 -46.95 28.25
C GLY A 900 40.49 -47.65 28.17
N PHE A 901 41.32 -47.22 27.22
CA PHE A 901 42.71 -47.67 27.10
C PHE A 901 43.58 -46.83 28.04
N VAL A 902 44.24 -47.48 29.00
CA VAL A 902 45.14 -46.81 29.96
C VAL A 902 46.56 -47.19 29.62
N ILE A 903 47.40 -46.19 29.35
CA ILE A 903 48.82 -46.38 29.09
C ILE A 903 49.55 -46.43 30.42
N THR A 904 50.39 -47.45 30.60
CA THR A 904 51.20 -47.59 31.82
C THR A 904 52.16 -46.41 31.94
N ARG A 905 52.10 -45.74 33.09
CA ARG A 905 52.99 -44.63 33.44
C ARG A 905 54.19 -45.17 34.21
N VAL A 906 55.40 -44.86 33.76
CA VAL A 906 56.66 -45.29 34.39
C VAL A 906 57.59 -44.11 34.59
N GLN A 907 58.52 -44.20 35.54
CA GLN A 907 59.47 -43.11 35.80
C GLN A 907 60.28 -42.78 34.53
N ASN A 908 60.85 -43.81 33.89
CA ASN A 908 61.45 -43.72 32.57
C ASN A 908 61.49 -45.08 31.88
N GLN A 909 61.87 -45.09 30.60
CA GLN A 909 61.96 -46.30 29.76
C GLN A 909 62.79 -47.45 30.36
N ASN A 910 63.77 -47.18 31.23
CA ASN A 910 64.62 -48.23 31.81
C ASN A 910 63.88 -49.07 32.87
N ALA A 911 62.72 -48.61 33.33
CA ALA A 911 61.86 -49.40 34.21
C ALA A 911 61.24 -50.62 33.49
N ILE A 912 61.31 -50.68 32.16
CA ILE A 912 60.83 -51.82 31.37
C ILE A 912 62.03 -52.72 31.02
N THR A 913 62.14 -53.86 31.71
CA THR A 913 63.26 -54.80 31.56
C THR A 913 63.11 -55.78 30.39
N ASP A 914 61.90 -55.92 29.85
CA ASP A 914 61.61 -56.79 28.68
C ASP A 914 60.63 -56.09 27.71
N PRO A 915 61.09 -55.05 26.98
CA PRO A 915 60.23 -54.30 26.07
C PRO A 915 59.83 -55.15 24.85
N LYS A 916 58.56 -55.06 24.44
CA LYS A 916 58.03 -55.73 23.24
C LYS A 916 57.69 -54.71 22.17
N GLU A 917 57.96 -55.04 20.91
CA GLU A 917 57.59 -54.19 19.78
C GLU A 917 56.09 -53.85 19.85
N GLY A 918 55.77 -52.56 19.73
CA GLY A 918 54.41 -52.04 19.87
C GLY A 918 54.02 -51.63 21.30
N MET A 919 54.87 -51.84 22.30
CA MET A 919 54.57 -51.43 23.69
C MET A 919 54.52 -49.90 23.82
N LEU A 920 53.51 -49.40 24.54
CA LEU A 920 53.30 -47.99 24.85
C LEU A 920 53.48 -47.73 26.35
N ILE A 921 54.22 -46.69 26.70
CA ILE A 921 54.37 -46.18 28.07
C ILE A 921 54.22 -44.67 28.09
N TYR A 922 53.82 -44.10 29.22
CA TYR A 922 54.08 -42.70 29.52
C TYR A 922 55.36 -42.61 30.35
N ASP A 923 56.42 -42.08 29.75
CA ASP A 923 57.72 -41.86 30.40
C ASP A 923 57.68 -40.51 31.14
N ILE A 924 57.76 -40.54 32.47
CA ILE A 924 57.63 -39.35 33.30
C ILE A 924 58.81 -38.40 33.09
N ASP A 925 60.03 -38.92 33.11
CA ASP A 925 61.25 -38.11 32.98
C ASP A 925 61.31 -37.44 31.60
N ALA A 926 60.85 -38.13 30.55
CA ALA A 926 60.77 -37.57 29.19
C ALA A 926 59.48 -36.79 28.90
N ALA A 927 58.51 -36.77 29.83
CA ALA A 927 57.20 -36.13 29.70
C ALA A 927 56.45 -36.43 28.39
N CYS A 928 56.53 -37.67 27.90
CA CYS A 928 55.94 -38.07 26.63
C CYS A 928 55.41 -39.51 26.68
N VAL A 929 54.46 -39.83 25.78
CA VAL A 929 54.13 -41.24 25.49
C VAL A 929 55.23 -41.79 24.58
N LYS A 930 55.88 -42.89 24.98
CA LYS A 930 56.86 -43.59 24.15
C LYS A 930 56.29 -44.87 23.54
N LEU A 931 56.67 -45.15 22.29
CA LEU A 931 56.46 -46.41 21.59
C LEU A 931 57.80 -47.15 21.47
N TYR A 932 57.82 -48.44 21.79
CA TYR A 932 58.97 -49.30 21.49
C TYR A 932 58.83 -49.90 20.10
N ASN A 933 59.75 -49.61 19.19
CA ASN A 933 59.70 -50.10 17.80
C ASN A 933 60.37 -51.48 17.60
N GLY A 934 60.66 -52.20 18.67
CA GLY A 934 61.40 -53.47 18.65
C GLY A 934 62.90 -53.33 18.89
N THR A 935 63.44 -52.10 18.86
CA THR A 935 64.86 -51.83 19.17
C THR A 935 65.03 -50.68 20.15
N VAL A 936 64.34 -49.56 19.95
CA VAL A 936 64.51 -48.32 20.71
C VAL A 936 63.14 -47.74 21.11
N TRP A 937 63.12 -47.06 22.25
CA TRP A 937 61.96 -46.28 22.71
C TRP A 937 62.00 -44.88 22.08
N HIS A 938 60.92 -44.49 21.41
CA HIS A 938 60.77 -43.15 20.83
C HIS A 938 59.56 -42.45 21.44
N CYS A 939 59.70 -41.17 21.82
CA CYS A 939 58.53 -40.34 22.08
C CYS A 939 57.67 -40.29 20.82
N ILE A 940 56.37 -40.54 20.98
CA ILE A 940 55.40 -40.29 19.94
C ILE A 940 55.34 -38.78 19.77
N GLN A 941 55.86 -38.33 18.64
CA GLN A 941 55.80 -36.96 18.21
C GLN A 941 54.80 -36.87 17.07
N ARG A 942 53.97 -35.84 17.10
CA ARG A 942 53.17 -35.46 15.95
C ARG A 942 54.13 -34.83 14.93
N SER A 943 54.43 -35.53 13.84
CA SER A 943 55.25 -35.01 12.74
C SER A 943 54.48 -35.05 11.42
N CYS A 944 54.73 -34.07 10.56
CA CYS A 944 54.15 -33.98 9.21
C CYS A 944 55.20 -34.38 8.17
N ASN A 945 55.89 -35.50 8.42
CA ASN A 945 56.95 -35.99 7.56
C ASN A 945 56.30 -36.84 6.46
N ASN A 946 56.43 -36.40 5.20
CA ASN A 946 56.03 -37.17 4.02
C ASN A 946 56.74 -38.51 3.91
#